data_AF-A0A347UDQ7-F1
#
_entry.id   AF-A0A347UDQ7-F1
#
_cell.length_a   1.000
_cell.length_b   1.000
_cell.length_c   1.000
_cell.angle_alpha   90.00
_cell.angle_beta   90.00
_cell.angle_gamma   90.00
#
_symmetry.space_group_name_H-M   'P 1'
#
loop_
_entity.id
_entity.type
_entity.pdbx_description
1 polymer ?
#
loop_
_entity_poly.entity_id
_entity_poly.type
_entity_poly.pdbx_seq_one_letter_code
_entity_poly.pdbx_strand_id
1 'polypeptide(L)'
;MRLILRFILVVFILIIVGVTALLFMPGDRIAKFAEDQFEAATGRQMDITGDVRTSIYPLLGVRTGPVTIANADWAGGEPMLRAEGLSIGVNLMALFSGDVKIKKVEVISPQILLEVAKDGRANWEMAPAGATAAAGTPSGSGAIPAFTLERGLVKGGKLTYIDHASGEKTVLSDLDIDLRLPDFAAQGDISLSMRMHGQPVSLDTTVANFGKFINGGVSALTASIKTGGSTIAFDGKAGISPFAADGKVDADLADMAALFGVLGMDAPDLPKGMGRTARLAGDVTYTAQGTAHLRNGSIRLDQNVLTGAVDVFIAGKERPFVKGQFKAGALDFSVLAASVDNETGAAVETAAGWPKDVIDVSALSSVDADVGLVANAIDLGTVKLGPSSVAVKLDRSRAVFELNKVQAYQGIVSGQFVMNGRGGLSVGGDLKVAHMAMQPLLKDLADYERLIAVGDLRVKFLGVGNTMDAIMRSLSGDGSFTLGQGEILGLDLAGMLRNLDTSYQGKGQKTVFNSIGATFTMKDGVLYNDDLAFVAPLARADGSGEVGIGTQTLNYRITPVALAAADGTGGISVPVLITGTWANPKFRPDLKGLIDQNLADEKAALEAKLAAEKAAAEARLQAEKAALQERLDAERAAAEQRAKDALGVETQDGESIEDAARRKLEEEAKRGLLNLLGNN
;
A
#
# COMPACT_ATOMS: atom_id res chain seq x y z
N MET A 1 -32.00 33.58 28.37
CA MET A 1 -31.25 34.45 29.32
C MET A 1 -32.05 35.02 30.50
N ARG A 2 -33.40 34.89 30.56
CA ARG A 2 -34.18 35.26 31.76
C ARG A 2 -34.56 34.07 32.67
N LEU A 3 -34.12 32.84 32.36
CA LEU A 3 -34.61 31.59 32.97
C LEU A 3 -33.61 30.95 33.95
N ILE A 4 -32.31 30.96 33.66
CA ILE A 4 -31.26 30.59 34.63
C ILE A 4 -31.20 31.57 35.81
N LEU A 5 -31.42 32.86 35.53
CA LEU A 5 -31.55 33.91 36.54
C LEU A 5 -32.80 33.73 37.42
N ARG A 6 -33.84 33.05 36.92
CA ARG A 6 -35.05 32.69 37.69
C ARG A 6 -34.90 31.37 38.43
N PHE A 7 -34.11 30.42 37.93
CA PHE A 7 -33.73 29.20 38.65
C PHE A 7 -32.84 29.52 39.85
N ILE A 8 -31.87 30.43 39.68
CA ILE A 8 -31.06 30.96 40.79
C ILE A 8 -31.91 31.80 41.76
N LEU A 9 -32.92 32.55 41.29
CA LEU A 9 -33.85 33.31 42.14
C LEU A 9 -34.85 32.42 42.91
N VAL A 10 -35.27 31.28 42.33
CA VAL A 10 -36.11 30.27 42.98
C VAL A 10 -35.31 29.50 44.03
N VAL A 11 -34.05 29.15 43.73
CA VAL A 11 -33.07 28.64 44.70
C VAL A 11 -32.80 29.68 45.80
N PHE A 12 -32.70 30.97 45.47
CA PHE A 12 -32.53 32.08 46.41
C PHE A 12 -33.73 32.28 47.37
N ILE A 13 -34.96 32.18 46.87
CA ILE A 13 -36.20 32.25 47.69
C ILE A 13 -36.35 30.99 48.56
N LEU A 14 -35.84 29.85 48.08
CA LEU A 14 -35.75 28.58 48.80
C LEU A 14 -34.82 28.61 50.02
N ILE A 15 -33.75 29.40 49.96
CA ILE A 15 -32.72 29.47 51.01
C ILE A 15 -33.17 30.39 52.15
N ILE A 16 -33.89 31.47 51.85
CA ILE A 16 -34.39 32.43 52.85
C ILE A 16 -35.53 31.82 53.71
N VAL A 17 -36.28 30.85 53.17
CA VAL A 17 -37.32 30.12 53.93
C VAL A 17 -36.79 28.76 54.46
N GLY A 18 -35.77 28.18 53.82
CA GLY A 18 -35.24 26.86 54.12
C GLY A 18 -34.38 26.77 55.38
N VAL A 19 -33.41 27.67 55.60
CA VAL A 19 -32.37 27.45 56.64
C VAL A 19 -32.92 27.48 58.08
N THR A 20 -33.99 28.24 58.37
CA THR A 20 -34.65 28.28 59.68
C THR A 20 -35.70 27.17 59.87
N ALA A 21 -36.27 26.62 58.79
CA ALA A 21 -37.25 25.52 58.85
C ALA A 21 -36.60 24.12 58.70
N LEU A 22 -35.41 24.03 58.08
CA LEU A 22 -34.70 22.76 57.79
C LEU A 22 -34.31 21.99 59.05
N LEU A 23 -34.09 22.68 60.16
CA LEU A 23 -33.72 22.05 61.44
C LEU A 23 -34.91 21.35 62.13
N PHE A 24 -36.16 21.56 61.66
CA PHE A 24 -37.37 21.04 62.31
C PHE A 24 -38.37 20.34 61.38
N MET A 25 -38.06 20.14 60.09
CA MET A 25 -39.00 19.56 59.13
C MET A 25 -38.77 18.03 58.96
N PRO A 26 -39.82 17.18 59.02
CA PRO A 26 -39.70 15.75 58.72
C PRO A 26 -39.15 15.52 57.30
N GLY A 27 -38.33 14.48 57.12
CA GLY A 27 -37.67 14.16 55.84
C GLY A 27 -38.63 14.06 54.66
N ASP A 28 -39.87 13.60 54.88
CA ASP A 28 -40.92 13.48 53.85
C ASP A 28 -41.31 14.82 53.21
N ARG A 29 -41.24 15.92 53.97
CA ARG A 29 -41.54 17.25 53.41
C ARG A 29 -40.38 17.81 52.59
N ILE A 30 -39.14 17.44 52.93
CA ILE A 30 -37.96 17.82 52.13
C ILE A 30 -37.99 17.06 50.80
N ALA A 31 -38.36 15.77 50.84
CA ALA A 31 -38.57 14.96 49.63
C ALA A 31 -39.61 15.60 48.71
N LYS A 32 -40.86 15.76 49.16
CA LYS A 32 -41.94 16.35 48.36
C LYS A 32 -41.59 17.71 47.79
N PHE A 33 -40.96 18.55 48.60
CA PHE A 33 -40.55 19.87 48.14
C PHE A 33 -39.51 19.77 46.99
N ALA A 34 -38.52 18.89 47.11
CA ALA A 34 -37.54 18.68 46.05
C ALA A 34 -38.18 18.10 44.77
N GLU A 35 -39.12 17.17 44.91
CA GLU A 35 -39.90 16.57 43.82
C GLU A 35 -40.69 17.66 43.06
N ASP A 36 -41.49 18.46 43.76
CA ASP A 36 -42.31 19.54 43.19
C ASP A 36 -41.45 20.58 42.45
N GLN A 37 -40.29 20.95 43.02
CA GLN A 37 -39.39 21.92 42.38
C GLN A 37 -38.67 21.33 41.17
N PHE A 38 -38.27 20.06 41.25
CA PHE A 38 -37.67 19.37 40.13
C PHE A 38 -38.64 19.29 38.96
N GLU A 39 -39.89 18.90 39.21
CA GLU A 39 -40.95 18.84 38.21
C GLU A 39 -41.25 20.23 37.62
N ALA A 40 -41.41 21.26 38.45
CA ALA A 40 -41.64 22.62 37.98
C ALA A 40 -40.51 23.15 37.08
N ALA A 41 -39.26 22.74 37.34
CA ALA A 41 -38.10 23.19 36.59
C ALA A 41 -37.81 22.40 35.31
N THR A 42 -38.03 21.08 35.35
CA THR A 42 -37.61 20.15 34.30
C THR A 42 -38.77 19.60 33.47
N GLY A 43 -40.01 19.76 33.95
CA GLY A 43 -41.18 19.10 33.40
C GLY A 43 -41.17 17.57 33.61
N ARG A 44 -40.27 17.05 34.47
CA ARG A 44 -40.12 15.62 34.73
C ARG A 44 -40.48 15.32 36.17
N GLN A 45 -41.30 14.29 36.38
CA GLN A 45 -41.58 13.79 37.71
C GLN A 45 -40.33 13.14 38.31
N MET A 46 -40.03 13.48 39.56
CA MET A 46 -39.02 12.84 40.39
C MET A 46 -39.73 12.24 41.60
N ASP A 47 -39.39 11.01 41.96
CA ASP A 47 -39.88 10.36 43.17
C ASP A 47 -38.69 9.98 44.06
N ILE A 48 -38.76 10.36 45.34
CA ILE A 48 -37.77 10.05 46.36
C ILE A 48 -38.44 9.10 47.37
N THR A 49 -38.01 7.85 47.36
CA THR A 49 -38.55 6.82 48.24
C THR A 49 -37.63 6.54 49.42
N GLY A 50 -38.20 6.17 50.57
CA GLY A 50 -37.46 5.87 51.80
C GLY A 50 -37.07 7.10 52.63
N ASP A 51 -36.29 6.87 53.69
CA ASP A 51 -35.97 7.91 54.67
C ASP A 51 -34.97 8.95 54.13
N VAL A 52 -35.36 10.23 54.17
CA VAL A 52 -34.44 11.35 53.95
C VAL A 52 -33.77 11.74 55.26
N ARG A 53 -32.43 11.68 55.30
CA ARG A 53 -31.61 11.98 56.49
C ARG A 53 -30.79 13.25 56.28
N THR A 54 -30.78 14.13 57.28
CA THR A 54 -29.97 15.35 57.29
C THR A 54 -28.70 15.14 58.11
N SER A 55 -27.55 15.62 57.63
CA SER A 55 -26.29 15.68 58.40
C SER A 55 -25.93 17.13 58.70
N ILE A 56 -25.36 17.40 59.88
CA ILE A 56 -25.05 18.77 60.35
C ILE A 56 -23.55 19.00 60.54
N TYR A 57 -22.77 17.97 60.91
CA TYR A 57 -21.32 18.07 61.12
C TYR A 57 -20.62 16.80 60.59
N PRO A 58 -19.46 16.90 59.92
CA PRO A 58 -18.69 18.11 59.57
C PRO A 58 -19.19 18.86 58.31
N LEU A 59 -20.20 18.34 57.61
CA LEU A 59 -20.80 18.97 56.42
C LEU A 59 -22.33 18.97 56.57
N LEU A 60 -22.96 20.15 56.39
CA LEU A 60 -24.42 20.24 56.31
C LEU A 60 -24.86 19.59 54.99
N GLY A 61 -25.76 18.61 55.06
CA GLY A 61 -26.17 17.88 53.87
C GLY A 61 -27.45 17.08 54.04
N VAL A 62 -27.94 16.58 52.91
CA VAL A 62 -29.13 15.74 52.81
C VAL A 62 -28.75 14.48 52.07
N ARG A 63 -29.11 13.32 52.62
CA ARG A 63 -29.01 12.02 51.97
C ARG A 63 -30.40 11.42 51.81
N THR A 64 -30.73 11.02 50.60
CA THR A 64 -32.02 10.40 50.26
C THR A 64 -31.88 8.87 50.19
N GLY A 65 -33.02 8.18 50.27
CA GLY A 65 -33.16 6.80 49.79
C GLY A 65 -33.24 6.74 48.25
N PRO A 66 -33.80 5.66 47.67
CA PRO A 66 -33.85 5.49 46.22
C PRO A 66 -34.59 6.61 45.51
N VAL A 67 -33.98 7.12 44.44
CA VAL A 67 -34.49 8.22 43.62
C VAL A 67 -34.79 7.71 42.23
N THR A 68 -35.96 8.05 41.69
CA THR A 68 -36.33 7.80 40.30
C THR A 68 -36.73 9.09 39.61
N ILE A 69 -36.25 9.29 38.38
CA ILE A 69 -36.66 10.39 37.51
C ILE A 69 -37.36 9.78 36.30
N ALA A 70 -38.58 10.22 36.05
CA ALA A 70 -39.37 9.79 34.91
C ALA A 70 -38.66 10.08 33.59
N ASN A 71 -38.93 9.25 32.58
CA ASN A 71 -38.37 9.41 31.25
C ASN A 71 -39.20 10.39 30.41
N ALA A 72 -38.77 10.60 29.16
CA ALA A 72 -39.56 11.30 28.18
C ALA A 72 -40.87 10.60 27.87
N ASP A 73 -41.94 11.37 27.65
CA ASP A 73 -43.27 10.84 27.33
C ASP A 73 -43.25 10.03 26.03
N TRP A 74 -42.29 10.34 25.16
CA TRP A 74 -42.03 9.61 23.92
C TRP A 74 -41.07 8.42 24.11
N ALA A 75 -40.32 8.39 25.20
CA ALA A 75 -39.42 7.31 25.56
C ALA A 75 -40.21 6.23 26.33
N GLY A 76 -39.70 5.00 26.36
CA GLY A 76 -40.45 3.84 26.86
C GLY A 76 -40.85 3.90 28.35
N GLY A 77 -41.38 2.80 28.87
CA GLY A 77 -41.85 2.72 30.26
C GLY A 77 -40.77 2.66 31.35
N GLU A 78 -39.49 2.67 30.99
CA GLU A 78 -38.38 2.66 31.97
C GLU A 78 -37.99 4.10 32.36
N PRO A 79 -37.69 4.38 33.64
CA PRO A 79 -37.27 5.71 34.10
C PRO A 79 -35.91 6.11 33.50
N MET A 80 -35.71 7.40 33.23
CA MET A 80 -34.45 7.94 32.69
C MET A 80 -33.30 7.82 33.69
N LEU A 81 -33.58 7.98 34.99
CA LEU A 81 -32.58 7.81 36.04
C LEU A 81 -33.18 7.06 37.22
N ARG A 82 -32.46 6.06 37.71
CA ARG A 82 -32.74 5.39 38.99
C ARG A 82 -31.46 5.32 39.80
N ALA A 83 -31.45 5.78 41.03
CA ALA A 83 -30.30 5.69 41.92
C ALA A 83 -30.71 5.12 43.28
N GLU A 84 -29.81 4.41 43.96
CA GLU A 84 -30.08 3.86 45.31
C GLU A 84 -30.05 4.95 46.39
N GLY A 85 -29.32 6.03 46.13
CA GLY A 85 -29.28 7.18 47.01
C GLY A 85 -28.55 8.35 46.39
N LEU A 86 -29.00 9.54 46.76
CA LEU A 86 -28.39 10.82 46.41
C LEU A 86 -27.95 11.50 47.71
N SER A 87 -26.76 12.09 47.70
CA SER A 87 -26.22 12.85 48.83
C SER A 87 -25.73 14.21 48.34
N ILE A 88 -26.26 15.28 48.93
CA ILE A 88 -25.89 16.66 48.61
C ILE A 88 -25.37 17.33 49.88
N GLY A 89 -24.20 17.93 49.79
CA GLY A 89 -23.56 18.68 50.86
C GLY A 89 -23.34 20.13 50.47
N VAL A 90 -23.67 21.05 51.39
CA VAL A 90 -23.60 22.50 51.19
C VAL A 90 -22.69 23.17 52.22
N ASN A 91 -22.18 24.36 51.89
CA ASN A 91 -21.33 25.13 52.80
C ASN A 91 -22.18 25.86 53.85
N LEU A 92 -22.10 25.42 55.11
CA LEU A 92 -22.84 26.03 56.23
C LEU A 92 -22.51 27.53 56.43
N MET A 93 -21.24 27.94 56.29
CA MET A 93 -20.85 29.33 56.50
C MET A 93 -21.37 30.26 55.39
N ALA A 94 -21.43 29.76 54.15
CA ALA A 94 -21.99 30.52 53.02
C ALA A 94 -23.52 30.69 53.17
N LEU A 95 -24.21 29.71 53.76
CA LEU A 95 -25.64 29.82 54.04
C LEU A 95 -25.97 30.98 54.99
N PHE A 96 -25.10 31.27 55.97
CA PHE A 96 -25.28 32.43 56.86
C PHE A 96 -25.14 33.78 56.16
N SER A 97 -24.40 33.85 55.04
CA SER A 97 -24.30 35.05 54.20
C SER A 97 -25.36 35.11 53.11
N GLY A 98 -26.26 34.13 53.03
CA GLY A 98 -27.30 34.03 51.99
C GLY A 98 -26.84 33.38 50.68
N ASP A 99 -25.61 32.86 50.61
CA ASP A 99 -25.06 32.19 49.43
C ASP A 99 -25.17 30.66 49.54
N VAL A 100 -25.83 30.00 48.58
CA VAL A 100 -25.72 28.54 48.47
C VAL A 100 -24.48 28.16 47.69
N LYS A 101 -23.58 27.46 48.38
CA LYS A 101 -22.43 26.80 47.76
C LYS A 101 -22.52 25.30 47.93
N ILE A 102 -22.69 24.57 46.82
CA ILE A 102 -22.69 23.09 46.86
C ILE A 102 -21.23 22.64 46.93
N LYS A 103 -20.92 21.84 47.95
CA LYS A 103 -19.57 21.29 48.16
C LYS A 103 -19.46 19.88 47.61
N LYS A 104 -20.47 19.06 47.83
CA LYS A 104 -20.42 17.64 47.48
C LYS A 104 -21.73 17.19 46.87
N VAL A 105 -21.65 16.45 45.77
CA VAL A 105 -22.75 15.64 45.25
C VAL A 105 -22.24 14.22 45.11
N GLU A 106 -22.97 13.24 45.63
CA GLU A 106 -22.65 11.81 45.50
C GLU A 106 -23.90 11.04 45.11
N VAL A 107 -23.79 10.25 44.04
CA VAL A 107 -24.85 9.40 43.49
C VAL A 107 -24.40 7.95 43.58
N ILE A 108 -25.23 7.11 44.22
CA ILE A 108 -24.90 5.70 44.46
C ILE A 108 -25.70 4.81 43.51
N SER A 109 -24.98 3.95 42.81
CA SER A 109 -25.48 2.95 41.86
C SER A 109 -26.47 3.52 40.83
N PRO A 110 -26.20 4.66 40.16
CA PRO A 110 -27.17 5.22 39.22
C PRO A 110 -27.28 4.38 37.96
N GLN A 111 -28.49 4.01 37.59
CA GLN A 111 -28.87 3.49 36.29
C GLN A 111 -29.43 4.65 35.49
N ILE A 112 -28.68 5.08 34.48
CA ILE A 112 -29.00 6.21 33.61
C ILE A 112 -29.35 5.64 32.23
N LEU A 113 -30.50 6.03 31.70
CA LEU A 113 -30.99 5.69 30.38
C LEU A 113 -31.08 6.97 29.55
N LEU A 114 -30.16 7.12 28.60
CA LEU A 114 -30.13 8.23 27.65
C LEU A 114 -30.64 7.72 26.30
N GLU A 115 -31.68 8.37 25.79
CA GLU A 115 -32.34 7.97 24.55
C GLU A 115 -32.40 9.16 23.59
N VAL A 116 -32.16 8.89 22.32
CA VAL A 116 -32.39 9.84 21.21
C VAL A 116 -33.49 9.27 20.31
N ALA A 117 -34.59 10.00 20.18
CA ALA A 117 -35.70 9.66 19.31
C ALA A 117 -35.28 9.73 17.83
N LYS A 118 -36.07 9.08 16.96
CA LYS A 118 -35.85 9.11 15.50
C LYS A 118 -35.89 10.51 14.88
N ASP A 119 -36.52 11.46 15.57
CA ASP A 119 -36.60 12.86 15.17
C ASP A 119 -35.48 13.73 15.77
N GLY A 120 -34.51 13.12 16.45
CA GLY A 120 -33.34 13.78 17.04
C GLY A 120 -33.56 14.36 18.43
N ARG A 121 -34.78 14.28 19.00
CA ARG A 121 -35.03 14.72 20.38
C ARG A 121 -34.34 13.79 21.36
N ALA A 122 -33.67 14.36 22.35
CA ALA A 122 -33.01 13.58 23.39
C ALA A 122 -33.80 13.63 24.70
N ASN A 123 -33.86 12.53 25.45
CA ASN A 123 -34.68 12.47 26.67
C ASN A 123 -34.12 13.33 27.82
N TRP A 124 -32.82 13.67 27.76
CA TRP A 124 -32.15 14.61 28.66
C TRP A 124 -32.38 16.09 28.31
N GLU A 125 -33.02 16.38 27.17
CA GLU A 125 -33.48 17.74 26.85
C GLU A 125 -34.78 18.01 27.61
N MET A 126 -34.63 18.62 28.79
CA MET A 126 -35.72 18.95 29.69
C MET A 126 -36.19 20.38 29.48
N ALA A 127 -37.50 20.62 29.58
CA ALA A 127 -38.11 21.93 29.49
C ALA A 127 -39.18 22.09 30.57
N PRO A 128 -39.36 23.30 31.14
CA PRO A 128 -40.39 23.53 32.15
C PRO A 128 -41.78 23.11 31.67
N ALA A 129 -42.59 22.53 32.57
CA ALA A 129 -43.96 22.16 32.27
C ALA A 129 -44.75 23.36 31.72
N GLY A 130 -45.29 23.23 30.50
CA GLY A 130 -46.06 24.30 29.82
C GLY A 130 -45.26 25.20 28.87
N ALA A 131 -43.95 25.00 28.71
CA ALA A 131 -43.19 25.66 27.65
C ALA A 131 -43.45 24.94 26.31
N THR A 132 -44.34 25.49 25.47
CA THR A 132 -44.51 25.01 24.09
C THR A 132 -43.21 25.20 23.31
N ALA A 133 -42.57 24.08 22.96
CA ALA A 133 -41.42 24.06 22.06
C ALA A 133 -41.84 24.66 20.71
N ALA A 134 -41.34 25.86 20.39
CA ALA A 134 -41.38 26.38 19.04
C ALA A 134 -40.47 25.48 18.18
N ALA A 135 -41.08 24.62 17.38
CA ALA A 135 -40.40 23.78 16.41
C ALA A 135 -39.63 24.67 15.41
N GLY A 136 -38.34 24.39 15.22
CA GLY A 136 -37.60 24.89 14.05
C GLY A 136 -36.20 25.47 14.26
N THR A 137 -35.68 25.54 15.49
CA THR A 137 -34.28 25.94 15.69
C THR A 137 -33.56 24.87 16.51
N PRO A 138 -32.46 24.27 16.00
CA PRO A 138 -31.57 23.50 16.87
C PRO A 138 -31.13 24.46 17.96
N SER A 139 -31.41 24.12 19.22
CA SER A 139 -30.94 24.90 20.37
C SER A 139 -29.42 24.88 20.36
N GLY A 140 -28.81 25.88 19.72
CA GLY A 140 -27.39 26.16 19.86
C GLY A 140 -27.07 26.35 21.33
N SER A 141 -26.15 25.53 21.83
CA SER A 141 -25.51 25.55 23.16
C SER A 141 -25.77 26.83 23.96
N GLY A 142 -26.80 26.81 24.81
CA GLY A 142 -26.90 27.78 25.88
C GLY A 142 -25.74 27.52 26.84
N ALA A 143 -24.81 28.47 26.95
CA ALA A 143 -23.66 28.32 27.85
C ALA A 143 -24.13 27.92 29.26
N ILE A 144 -23.56 26.83 29.78
CA ILE A 144 -23.77 26.35 31.14
C ILE A 144 -23.33 27.47 32.09
N PRO A 145 -24.26 27.97 32.94
CA PRO A 145 -23.97 29.05 33.87
C PRO A 145 -23.01 28.56 34.95
N ALA A 146 -22.23 29.49 35.51
CA ALA A 146 -21.35 29.16 36.63
C ALA A 146 -22.15 28.63 37.82
N PHE A 147 -21.70 27.50 38.36
CA PHE A 147 -22.23 26.87 39.57
C PHE A 147 -21.11 26.60 40.56
N THR A 148 -21.46 26.28 41.80
CA THR A 148 -20.50 25.87 42.83
C THR A 148 -20.64 24.38 43.05
N LEU A 149 -19.56 23.61 42.88
CA LEU A 149 -19.51 22.17 43.17
C LEU A 149 -18.05 21.78 43.41
N GLU A 150 -17.63 21.64 44.67
CA GLU A 150 -16.23 21.29 44.97
C GLU A 150 -15.90 19.84 44.58
N ARG A 151 -16.85 18.91 44.72
CA ARG A 151 -16.67 17.49 44.38
C ARG A 151 -17.96 16.80 43.91
N GLY A 152 -17.92 16.14 42.77
CA GLY A 152 -18.97 15.27 42.24
C GLY A 152 -18.52 13.81 42.24
N LEU A 153 -19.36 12.90 42.77
CA LEU A 153 -19.07 11.47 42.86
C LEU A 153 -20.20 10.65 42.25
N VAL A 154 -19.84 9.71 41.40
CA VAL A 154 -20.71 8.61 40.96
C VAL A 154 -20.03 7.31 41.36
N LYS A 155 -20.77 6.39 41.99
CA LYS A 155 -20.25 5.07 42.38
C LYS A 155 -21.12 3.96 41.82
N GLY A 156 -20.53 2.99 41.11
CA GLY A 156 -21.20 1.79 40.63
C GLY A 156 -22.33 2.06 39.63
N GLY A 157 -22.19 3.07 38.78
CA GLY A 157 -23.21 3.46 37.81
C GLY A 157 -23.30 2.53 36.61
N LYS A 158 -24.43 2.61 35.91
CA LYS A 158 -24.66 2.00 34.60
C LYS A 158 -25.30 3.04 33.70
N LEU A 159 -24.66 3.34 32.57
CA LEU A 159 -25.20 4.22 31.55
C LEU A 159 -25.60 3.38 30.33
N THR A 160 -26.85 3.50 29.91
CA THR A 160 -27.33 2.92 28.65
C THR A 160 -27.68 4.06 27.71
N TYR A 161 -26.99 4.13 26.58
CA TYR A 161 -27.29 5.05 25.49
C TYR A 161 -28.01 4.29 24.38
N ILE A 162 -29.13 4.82 23.91
CA ILE A 162 -29.92 4.25 22.81
C ILE A 162 -30.19 5.34 21.78
N ASP A 163 -29.75 5.11 20.56
CA ASP A 163 -30.12 5.93 19.41
C ASP A 163 -31.17 5.16 18.58
N HIS A 164 -32.41 5.66 18.59
CA HIS A 164 -33.53 5.02 17.88
C HIS A 164 -33.49 5.25 16.36
N ALA A 165 -32.66 6.18 15.87
CA ALA A 165 -32.46 6.43 14.44
C ALA A 165 -31.47 5.42 13.83
N SER A 166 -30.32 5.18 14.50
CA SER A 166 -29.32 4.19 14.06
C SER A 166 -29.62 2.78 14.54
N GLY A 167 -30.43 2.62 15.60
CA GLY A 167 -30.65 1.36 16.30
C GLY A 167 -29.49 0.96 17.23
N GLU A 168 -28.52 1.85 17.42
CA GLU A 168 -27.34 1.62 18.25
C GLU A 168 -27.72 1.62 19.74
N LYS A 169 -27.19 0.63 20.48
CA LYS A 169 -27.32 0.54 21.92
C LYS A 169 -25.96 0.33 22.54
N THR A 170 -25.51 1.31 23.32
CA THR A 170 -24.20 1.30 23.98
C THR A 170 -24.39 1.25 25.49
N VAL A 171 -23.77 0.28 26.14
CA VAL A 171 -23.87 0.07 27.60
C VAL A 171 -22.50 0.29 28.23
N LEU A 172 -22.43 1.21 29.18
CA LEU A 172 -21.31 1.42 30.08
C LEU A 172 -21.71 0.87 31.45
N SER A 173 -20.94 -0.08 31.98
CA SER A 173 -21.14 -0.62 33.34
C SER A 173 -20.00 -0.24 34.25
N ASP A 174 -20.18 -0.46 35.57
CA ASP A 174 -19.18 -0.18 36.60
C ASP A 174 -18.63 1.26 36.50
N LEU A 175 -19.53 2.21 36.25
CA LEU A 175 -19.20 3.62 36.05
C LEU A 175 -18.94 4.29 37.40
N ASP A 176 -17.69 4.66 37.65
CA ASP A 176 -17.27 5.50 38.77
C ASP A 176 -16.72 6.83 38.24
N ILE A 177 -17.13 7.95 38.84
CA ILE A 177 -16.67 9.29 38.49
C ILE A 177 -16.27 10.02 39.78
N ASP A 178 -15.09 10.64 39.81
CA ASP A 178 -14.65 11.61 40.83
C ASP A 178 -14.24 12.90 40.12
N LEU A 179 -15.15 13.88 40.14
CA LEU A 179 -14.91 15.25 39.67
C LEU A 179 -14.49 16.10 40.87
N ARG A 180 -13.36 16.79 40.77
CA ARG A 180 -12.90 17.78 41.76
C ARG A 180 -12.77 19.13 41.09
N LEU A 181 -13.55 20.10 41.56
CA LEU A 181 -13.69 21.39 40.90
C LEU A 181 -13.76 22.50 41.95
N PRO A 182 -12.63 23.07 42.39
CA PRO A 182 -12.61 24.12 43.42
C PRO A 182 -13.49 25.33 43.08
N ASP A 183 -13.51 25.70 41.80
CA ASP A 183 -14.38 26.73 41.24
C ASP A 183 -14.69 26.39 39.77
N PHE A 184 -15.86 26.78 39.27
CA PHE A 184 -16.28 26.48 37.89
C PHE A 184 -15.32 27.01 36.82
N ALA A 185 -14.70 28.18 37.04
CA ALA A 185 -13.73 28.75 36.12
C ALA A 185 -12.28 28.33 36.42
N ALA A 186 -12.06 27.54 37.47
CA ALA A 186 -10.74 27.03 37.84
C ALA A 186 -10.38 25.74 37.08
N GLN A 187 -9.23 25.18 37.45
CA GLN A 187 -8.84 23.84 37.02
C GLN A 187 -9.78 22.80 37.64
N GLY A 188 -10.23 21.85 36.81
CA GLY A 188 -10.99 20.69 37.25
C GLY A 188 -10.20 19.41 37.02
N ASP A 189 -10.20 18.51 38.01
CA ASP A 189 -9.64 17.17 37.89
C ASP A 189 -10.79 16.16 37.81
N ILE A 190 -10.69 15.21 36.88
CA ILE A 190 -11.73 14.22 36.58
C ILE A 190 -11.06 12.85 36.53
N SER A 191 -11.48 11.96 37.41
CA SER A 191 -11.16 10.53 37.33
C SER A 191 -12.42 9.76 36.98
N LEU A 192 -12.33 8.88 35.99
CA LEU A 192 -13.41 8.08 35.45
C LEU A 192 -12.93 6.63 35.32
N SER A 193 -13.71 5.67 35.79
CA SER A 193 -13.54 4.26 35.44
C SER A 193 -14.86 3.65 35.01
N MET A 194 -14.81 2.78 34.00
CA MET A 194 -15.99 2.12 33.46
C MET A 194 -15.60 0.84 32.72
N ARG A 195 -16.58 0.02 32.39
CA ARG A 195 -16.46 -1.03 31.38
C ARG A 195 -17.29 -0.68 30.17
N MET A 196 -16.66 -0.64 29.01
CA MET A 196 -17.31 -0.39 27.72
C MET A 196 -17.13 -1.61 26.84
N HIS A 197 -18.22 -2.18 26.32
CA HIS A 197 -18.20 -3.45 25.57
C HIS A 197 -17.46 -4.58 26.32
N GLY A 198 -17.58 -4.60 27.65
CA GLY A 198 -16.89 -5.55 28.51
C GLY A 198 -15.41 -5.26 28.76
N GLN A 199 -14.81 -4.26 28.14
CA GLN A 199 -13.41 -3.86 28.33
C GLN A 199 -13.28 -2.79 29.42
N PRO A 200 -12.40 -2.96 30.42
CA PRO A 200 -12.18 -1.95 31.45
C PRO A 200 -11.42 -0.75 30.88
N VAL A 201 -11.95 0.46 31.12
CA VAL A 201 -11.36 1.74 30.70
C VAL A 201 -11.27 2.65 31.92
N SER A 202 -10.11 3.25 32.13
CA SER A 202 -9.95 4.34 33.09
C SER A 202 -9.40 5.59 32.40
N LEU A 203 -9.91 6.76 32.78
CA LEU A 203 -9.47 8.07 32.31
C LEU A 203 -9.19 8.95 33.53
N ASP A 204 -7.98 9.48 33.62
CA ASP A 204 -7.64 10.59 34.51
C ASP A 204 -7.36 11.82 33.65
N THR A 205 -8.03 12.94 33.92
CA THR A 205 -7.80 14.18 33.17
C THR A 205 -7.84 15.40 34.07
N THR A 206 -7.00 16.37 33.73
CA THR A 206 -6.97 17.70 34.33
C THR A 206 -7.27 18.72 33.24
N VAL A 207 -8.26 19.58 33.47
CA VAL A 207 -8.71 20.59 32.52
C VAL A 207 -8.54 21.97 33.13
N ALA A 208 -7.77 22.84 32.47
CA ALA A 208 -7.67 24.23 32.84
C ALA A 208 -8.95 24.98 32.45
N ASN A 209 -9.51 25.78 33.37
CA ASN A 209 -10.75 26.51 33.15
C ASN A 209 -11.88 25.59 32.63
N PHE A 210 -12.36 24.74 33.54
CA PHE A 210 -13.40 23.76 33.27
C PHE A 210 -14.65 24.40 32.65
N GLY A 211 -15.06 25.56 33.15
CA GLY A 211 -16.21 26.30 32.66
C GLY A 211 -16.07 26.74 31.20
N LYS A 212 -14.88 27.14 30.75
CA LYS A 212 -14.62 27.40 29.33
C LYS A 212 -14.71 26.13 28.49
N PHE A 213 -14.12 25.03 28.98
CA PHE A 213 -14.07 23.75 28.26
C PHE A 213 -15.45 23.14 28.04
N ILE A 214 -16.26 23.04 29.10
CA ILE A 214 -17.60 22.45 29.03
C ILE A 214 -18.56 23.30 28.18
N ASN A 215 -18.26 24.58 28.02
CA ASN A 215 -18.98 25.51 27.14
C ASN A 215 -18.45 25.52 25.70
N GLY A 216 -17.67 24.52 25.29
CA GLY A 216 -17.17 24.35 23.92
C GLY A 216 -15.90 25.15 23.59
N GLY A 217 -15.33 25.88 24.55
CA GLY A 217 -14.07 26.57 24.36
C GLY A 217 -12.87 25.63 24.43
N VAL A 218 -11.77 26.03 23.80
CA VAL A 218 -10.50 25.29 23.87
C VAL A 218 -9.77 25.61 25.17
N SER A 219 -9.41 24.58 25.93
CA SER A 219 -8.72 24.66 27.22
C SER A 219 -7.50 23.76 27.26
N ALA A 220 -6.51 24.11 28.09
CA ALA A 220 -5.38 23.22 28.34
C ALA A 220 -5.87 21.96 29.07
N LEU A 221 -5.39 20.80 28.64
CA LEU A 221 -5.87 19.50 29.08
C LEU A 221 -4.72 18.50 29.11
N THR A 222 -4.56 17.81 30.23
CA THR A 222 -3.78 16.59 30.32
C THR A 222 -4.73 15.41 30.52
N ALA A 223 -4.48 14.29 29.84
CA ALA A 223 -5.28 13.08 29.96
C ALA A 223 -4.39 11.84 29.99
N SER A 224 -4.81 10.84 30.75
CA SER A 224 -4.21 9.50 30.80
C SER A 224 -5.34 8.48 30.71
N ILE A 225 -5.38 7.74 29.61
CA ILE A 225 -6.37 6.68 29.36
C ILE A 225 -5.66 5.33 29.51
N LYS A 226 -6.28 4.36 30.18
CA LYS A 226 -5.77 2.98 30.26
C LYS A 226 -6.86 1.97 29.89
N THR A 227 -6.50 0.97 29.11
CA THR A 227 -7.36 -0.16 28.73
C THR A 227 -6.51 -1.35 28.29
N GLY A 228 -6.84 -2.57 28.74
CA GLY A 228 -6.14 -3.80 28.33
C GLY A 228 -4.62 -3.82 28.58
N GLY A 229 -4.08 -3.04 29.50
CA GLY A 229 -2.63 -2.88 29.66
C GLY A 229 -1.99 -1.84 28.71
N SER A 230 -2.75 -1.27 27.80
CA SER A 230 -2.38 -0.09 27.02
C SER A 230 -2.57 1.20 27.83
N THR A 231 -1.72 2.19 27.60
CA THR A 231 -1.78 3.53 28.20
C THR A 231 -1.63 4.61 27.13
N ILE A 232 -2.51 5.61 27.13
CA ILE A 232 -2.49 6.75 26.20
C ILE A 232 -2.43 8.02 27.03
N ALA A 233 -1.31 8.74 26.96
CA ALA A 233 -1.14 10.04 27.59
C ALA A 233 -1.24 11.16 26.55
N PHE A 234 -1.91 12.23 26.92
CA PHE A 234 -2.03 13.46 26.14
C PHE A 234 -1.73 14.67 27.02
N ASP A 235 -0.96 15.63 26.50
CA ASP A 235 -0.68 16.91 27.12
C ASP A 235 -0.75 18.02 26.08
N GLY A 236 -1.75 18.90 26.20
CA GLY A 236 -1.92 20.01 25.26
C GLY A 236 -3.19 20.80 25.49
N LYS A 237 -3.91 21.09 24.41
CA LYS A 237 -5.18 21.82 24.42
C LYS A 237 -6.24 21.02 23.68
N ALA A 238 -7.46 21.02 24.22
CA ALA A 238 -8.59 20.36 23.59
C ALA A 238 -9.87 21.18 23.72
N GLY A 239 -10.77 21.00 22.76
CA GLY A 239 -12.17 21.42 22.81
C GLY A 239 -13.07 20.23 22.47
N ILE A 240 -14.30 20.23 22.97
CA ILE A 240 -15.26 19.11 22.83
C ILE A 240 -16.46 19.43 21.93
N SER A 241 -16.61 20.68 21.48
CA SER A 241 -17.73 21.09 20.64
C SER A 241 -17.36 22.26 19.72
N PRO A 242 -16.83 22.01 18.50
CA PRO A 242 -16.49 20.69 17.95
C PRO A 242 -15.25 20.09 18.62
N PHE A 243 -15.08 18.77 18.51
CA PHE A 243 -13.89 18.11 19.01
C PHE A 243 -12.65 18.57 18.23
N ALA A 244 -11.66 19.08 18.95
CA ALA A 244 -10.38 19.50 18.41
C ALA A 244 -9.31 19.31 19.48
N ALA A 245 -8.10 18.92 19.08
CA ALA A 245 -6.99 18.71 20.00
C ALA A 245 -5.67 19.16 19.36
N ASP A 246 -4.77 19.71 20.16
CA ASP A 246 -3.43 20.09 19.75
C ASP A 246 -2.49 19.88 20.94
N GLY A 247 -1.54 18.94 20.83
CA GLY A 247 -0.71 18.57 21.97
C GLY A 247 0.23 17.40 21.70
N LYS A 248 0.96 17.00 22.74
CA LYS A 248 1.83 15.82 22.71
C LYS A 248 1.05 14.58 23.09
N VAL A 249 1.28 13.50 22.36
CA VAL A 249 0.79 12.16 22.68
C VAL A 249 1.97 11.25 23.00
N ASP A 250 1.83 10.43 24.02
CA ASP A 250 2.65 9.24 24.27
C ASP A 250 1.72 8.07 24.58
N ALA A 251 1.65 7.13 23.65
CA ALA A 251 0.72 6.01 23.67
C ALA A 251 1.49 4.69 23.59
N ASP A 252 1.39 3.89 24.65
CA ASP A 252 1.85 2.51 24.70
C ASP A 252 0.65 1.59 24.52
N LEU A 253 0.59 0.93 23.36
CA LEU A 253 -0.54 0.14 22.90
C LEU A 253 -0.16 -1.34 22.89
N ALA A 254 -0.03 -1.90 24.09
CA ALA A 254 0.42 -3.28 24.31
C ALA A 254 -0.67 -4.34 24.02
N ASP A 255 -1.95 -3.94 24.00
CA ASP A 255 -3.07 -4.84 23.75
C ASP A 255 -4.05 -4.24 22.74
N MET A 256 -3.78 -4.55 21.46
CA MET A 256 -4.65 -4.18 20.35
C MET A 256 -6.04 -4.81 20.50
N ALA A 257 -6.14 -6.05 20.99
CA ALA A 257 -7.43 -6.74 21.12
C ALA A 257 -8.38 -5.99 22.05
N ALA A 258 -7.88 -5.54 23.20
CA ALA A 258 -8.67 -4.72 24.11
C ALA A 258 -9.05 -3.36 23.50
N LEU A 259 -8.14 -2.70 22.77
CA LEU A 259 -8.41 -1.40 22.13
C LEU A 259 -9.50 -1.48 21.05
N PHE A 260 -9.45 -2.50 20.19
CA PHE A 260 -10.50 -2.76 19.21
C PHE A 260 -11.82 -3.17 19.90
N GLY A 261 -11.73 -3.99 20.96
CA GLY A 261 -12.88 -4.40 21.76
C GLY A 261 -13.61 -3.23 22.43
N VAL A 262 -12.87 -2.22 22.92
CA VAL A 262 -13.43 -0.95 23.44
C VAL A 262 -14.31 -0.29 22.37
N LEU A 263 -13.87 -0.29 21.11
CA LEU A 263 -14.60 0.28 19.98
C LEU A 263 -15.69 -0.65 19.41
N GLY A 264 -15.91 -1.83 20.01
CA GLY A 264 -16.87 -2.82 19.51
C GLY A 264 -16.43 -3.49 18.19
N MET A 265 -15.13 -3.47 17.89
CA MET A 265 -14.55 -4.06 16.68
C MET A 265 -13.74 -5.31 17.01
N ASP A 266 -13.67 -6.24 16.07
CA ASP A 266 -12.72 -7.35 16.13
C ASP A 266 -11.32 -6.86 15.77
N ALA A 267 -10.32 -7.27 16.55
CA ALA A 267 -8.93 -6.94 16.23
C ALA A 267 -8.45 -7.76 15.02
N PRO A 268 -7.75 -7.14 14.07
CA PRO A 268 -7.14 -7.88 12.97
C PRO A 268 -6.05 -8.82 13.51
N ASP A 269 -6.01 -10.05 13.00
CA ASP A 269 -4.89 -10.95 13.27
C ASP A 269 -3.69 -10.53 12.43
N LEU A 270 -2.81 -9.73 13.04
CA LEU A 270 -1.59 -9.25 12.41
C LEU A 270 -0.47 -10.27 12.64
N PRO A 271 0.38 -10.57 11.65
CA PRO A 271 1.63 -11.28 11.88
C PRO A 271 2.53 -10.54 12.90
N LYS A 272 3.43 -11.27 13.57
CA LYS A 272 4.47 -10.62 14.39
C LYS A 272 5.30 -9.67 13.51
N GLY A 273 5.71 -8.52 14.04
CA GLY A 273 6.49 -7.51 13.30
C GLY A 273 5.63 -6.51 12.52
N MET A 274 4.31 -6.74 12.43
CA MET A 274 3.34 -5.88 11.74
C MET A 274 2.51 -5.00 12.69
N GLY A 275 2.90 -4.91 13.96
CA GLY A 275 2.26 -4.04 14.94
C GLY A 275 1.21 -4.74 15.81
N ARG A 276 1.48 -5.97 16.26
CA ARG A 276 0.66 -6.61 17.32
C ARG A 276 0.68 -5.76 18.60
N THR A 277 1.82 -5.14 18.86
CA THR A 277 2.02 -4.09 19.83
C THR A 277 2.49 -2.83 19.12
N ALA A 278 2.06 -1.68 19.61
CA ALA A 278 2.49 -0.39 19.05
C ALA A 278 2.86 0.60 20.15
N ARG A 279 3.84 1.45 19.90
CA ARG A 279 4.08 2.65 20.71
C ARG A 279 4.16 3.86 19.80
N LEU A 280 3.41 4.89 20.11
CA LEU A 280 3.34 6.14 19.35
C LEU A 280 3.68 7.30 20.27
N ALA A 281 4.63 8.14 19.84
CA ALA A 281 4.91 9.41 20.51
C ALA A 281 5.07 10.52 19.47
N GLY A 282 4.58 11.73 19.77
CA GLY A 282 4.77 12.89 18.91
C GLY A 282 3.78 14.01 19.14
N ASP A 283 3.85 15.05 18.32
CA ASP A 283 2.94 16.19 18.35
C ASP A 283 1.72 15.86 17.47
N VAL A 284 0.54 15.83 18.06
CA VAL A 284 -0.74 15.50 17.42
C VAL A 284 -1.64 16.72 17.35
N THR A 285 -2.20 16.97 16.17
CA THR A 285 -3.28 17.93 15.96
C THR A 285 -4.48 17.22 15.35
N TYR A 286 -5.63 17.30 15.99
CA TYR A 286 -6.92 16.88 15.46
C TYR A 286 -7.81 18.09 15.21
N THR A 287 -8.32 18.22 13.98
CA THR A 287 -9.10 19.39 13.55
C THR A 287 -10.59 19.12 13.63
N ALA A 288 -11.38 20.19 13.75
CA ALA A 288 -12.84 20.11 13.67
C ALA A 288 -13.35 19.59 12.31
N GLN A 289 -12.52 19.63 11.27
CA GLN A 289 -12.83 19.05 9.95
C GLN A 289 -12.58 17.53 9.87
N GLY A 290 -12.17 16.88 10.96
CA GLY A 290 -11.93 15.43 11.00
C GLY A 290 -10.64 14.99 10.30
N THR A 291 -9.60 15.82 10.41
CA THR A 291 -8.22 15.47 10.00
C THR A 291 -7.34 15.32 11.22
N ALA A 292 -6.47 14.31 11.21
CA ALA A 292 -5.46 14.07 12.25
C ALA A 292 -4.07 14.24 11.65
N HIS A 293 -3.20 14.95 12.35
CA HIS A 293 -1.84 15.26 11.92
C HIS A 293 -0.87 14.85 13.02
N LEU A 294 0.13 14.05 12.70
CA LEU A 294 1.24 13.68 13.56
C LEU A 294 2.52 14.33 13.03
N ARG A 295 3.24 15.05 13.89
CA ARG A 295 4.55 15.66 13.62
C ARG A 295 5.55 15.18 14.65
N ASN A 296 6.83 15.14 14.25
CA ASN A 296 7.93 14.61 15.07
C ASN A 296 7.59 13.21 15.65
N GLY A 297 6.88 12.40 14.87
CA GLY A 297 6.35 11.12 15.29
C GLY A 297 7.43 10.08 15.42
N SER A 298 7.37 9.29 16.48
CA SER A 298 8.11 8.04 16.68
C SER A 298 7.08 6.93 16.85
N ILE A 299 7.02 6.03 15.89
CA ILE A 299 6.08 4.91 15.83
C ILE A 299 6.90 3.63 15.89
N ARG A 300 6.71 2.87 16.97
CA ARG A 300 7.26 1.53 17.11
C ARG A 300 6.14 0.53 16.86
N LEU A 301 6.33 -0.38 15.91
CA LEU A 301 5.46 -1.50 15.62
C LEU A 301 6.24 -2.77 15.95
N ASP A 302 5.93 -3.39 17.07
CA ASP A 302 6.74 -4.47 17.66
C ASP A 302 8.24 -4.05 17.79
N GLN A 303 9.15 -4.69 17.05
CA GLN A 303 10.58 -4.32 17.01
C GLN A 303 10.91 -3.16 16.06
N ASN A 304 10.01 -2.83 15.13
CA ASN A 304 10.28 -1.90 14.04
C ASN A 304 10.03 -0.45 14.45
N VAL A 305 11.03 0.42 14.33
CA VAL A 305 10.92 1.84 14.69
C VAL A 305 10.94 2.72 13.45
N LEU A 306 9.88 3.50 13.29
CA LEU A 306 9.69 4.50 12.24
C LEU A 306 9.61 5.89 12.86
N THR A 307 10.26 6.86 12.23
CA THR A 307 10.20 8.27 12.62
C THR A 307 9.69 9.11 11.46
N GLY A 308 8.83 10.09 11.69
CA GLY A 308 8.26 10.83 10.57
C GLY A 308 7.05 11.69 10.89
N ALA A 309 6.31 11.99 9.84
CA ALA A 309 5.05 12.73 9.90
C ALA A 309 3.96 11.96 9.15
N VAL A 310 2.74 12.05 9.66
CA VAL A 310 1.55 11.37 9.12
C VAL A 310 0.37 12.33 9.13
N ASP A 311 -0.39 12.33 8.05
CA ASP A 311 -1.68 13.01 7.93
C ASP A 311 -2.75 11.98 7.62
N VAL A 312 -3.84 11.97 8.38
CA VAL A 312 -4.97 11.07 8.21
C VAL A 312 -6.22 11.90 7.96
N PHE A 313 -6.88 11.61 6.85
CA PHE A 313 -8.10 12.28 6.41
C PHE A 313 -9.26 11.29 6.53
N ILE A 314 -10.15 11.52 7.50
CA ILE A 314 -11.23 10.59 7.87
C ILE A 314 -12.59 11.11 7.38
N ALA A 315 -12.88 12.39 7.63
CA ALA A 315 -14.20 12.95 7.36
C ALA A 315 -14.57 12.96 5.87
N GLY A 316 -15.82 12.57 5.57
CA GLY A 316 -16.41 12.66 4.23
C GLY A 316 -15.87 11.65 3.21
N LYS A 317 -15.13 10.63 3.65
CA LYS A 317 -14.60 9.57 2.78
C LYS A 317 -15.15 8.21 3.18
N GLU A 318 -15.41 7.36 2.17
CA GLU A 318 -15.73 5.94 2.38
C GLU A 318 -14.56 5.17 3.02
N ARG A 319 -13.32 5.63 2.80
CA ARG A 319 -12.09 5.05 3.34
C ARG A 319 -11.17 6.16 3.85
N PRO A 320 -10.48 5.96 4.99
CA PRO A 320 -9.45 6.89 5.42
C PRO A 320 -8.37 7.01 4.35
N PHE A 321 -7.90 8.24 4.12
CA PHE A 321 -6.72 8.48 3.31
C PHE A 321 -5.54 8.84 4.21
N VAL A 322 -4.42 8.14 4.06
CA VAL A 322 -3.22 8.32 4.87
C VAL A 322 -2.09 8.85 4.00
N LYS A 323 -1.48 9.96 4.41
CA LYS A 323 -0.27 10.48 3.78
C LYS A 323 0.86 10.50 4.78
N GLY A 324 2.02 9.94 4.45
CA GLY A 324 3.10 9.82 5.41
C GLY A 324 4.49 9.85 4.80
N GLN A 325 5.46 10.34 5.57
CA GLN A 325 6.88 10.25 5.21
C GLN A 325 7.67 9.72 6.40
N PHE A 326 8.34 8.60 6.21
CA PHE A 326 9.00 7.87 7.28
C PHE A 326 10.49 7.64 7.00
N LYS A 327 11.26 7.70 8.08
CA LYS A 327 12.64 7.24 8.16
C LYS A 327 12.70 6.11 9.18
N ALA A 328 13.40 5.04 8.84
CA ALA A 328 13.58 3.88 9.71
C ALA A 328 15.05 3.46 9.78
N GLY A 329 15.41 2.80 10.88
CA GLY A 329 16.71 2.14 11.02
C GLY A 329 16.74 0.83 10.23
N ALA A 330 17.12 -0.25 10.89
CA ALA A 330 16.90 -1.60 10.37
C ALA A 330 15.45 -2.01 10.65
N LEU A 331 14.72 -2.36 9.59
CA LEU A 331 13.40 -2.99 9.69
C LEU A 331 13.57 -4.50 9.62
N ASP A 332 12.86 -5.22 10.48
CA ASP A 332 12.86 -6.68 10.57
C ASP A 332 11.46 -7.22 10.36
N PHE A 333 11.30 -7.93 9.25
CA PHE A 333 10.10 -8.67 8.85
C PHE A 333 10.41 -10.17 8.64
N SER A 334 11.53 -10.66 9.16
CA SER A 334 11.98 -12.05 8.97
C SER A 334 10.97 -13.10 9.44
N VAL A 335 10.17 -12.75 10.44
CA VAL A 335 9.06 -13.54 10.95
C VAL A 335 7.94 -13.81 9.93
N LEU A 336 7.79 -12.98 8.88
CA LEU A 336 6.84 -13.22 7.79
C LEU A 336 7.27 -14.39 6.91
N ALA A 337 8.59 -14.60 6.74
CA ALA A 337 9.10 -15.78 6.05
C ALA A 337 8.93 -17.03 6.92
N ALA A 338 9.21 -16.92 8.23
CA ALA A 338 9.10 -18.04 9.16
C ALA A 338 7.66 -18.53 9.39
N SER A 339 6.63 -17.68 9.21
CA SER A 339 5.22 -18.12 9.32
C SER A 339 4.79 -19.08 8.21
N VAL A 340 5.54 -19.16 7.11
CA VAL A 340 5.35 -20.17 6.06
C VAL A 340 5.96 -21.52 6.47
N ASP A 341 6.92 -21.52 7.40
CA ASP A 341 7.71 -22.69 7.80
C ASP A 341 7.24 -23.37 9.10
N ASN A 342 6.33 -22.78 9.89
CA ASN A 342 6.20 -23.11 11.32
C ASN A 342 4.85 -23.65 11.83
N GLU A 343 4.02 -24.31 11.01
CA GLU A 343 2.94 -25.15 11.57
C GLU A 343 3.37 -26.59 11.89
N THR A 344 4.52 -27.05 11.39
CA THR A 344 5.09 -28.33 11.80
C THR A 344 6.61 -28.23 11.83
N GLY A 345 7.21 -28.37 13.01
CA GLY A 345 8.67 -28.43 13.22
C GLY A 345 9.34 -29.68 12.63
N ALA A 346 8.96 -30.09 11.43
CA ALA A 346 9.72 -30.97 10.59
C ALA A 346 10.76 -30.12 9.86
N ALA A 347 12.01 -30.59 9.84
CA ALA A 347 13.04 -30.02 8.98
C ALA A 347 12.47 -29.86 7.56
N VAL A 348 12.69 -28.69 6.96
CA VAL A 348 12.39 -28.39 5.57
C VAL A 348 13.21 -29.36 4.71
N GLU A 349 12.66 -30.55 4.44
CA GLU A 349 12.89 -31.18 3.15
C GLU A 349 12.40 -30.14 2.13
N THR A 350 13.26 -29.78 1.19
CA THR A 350 12.93 -28.91 0.06
C THR A 350 11.72 -29.49 -0.68
N ALA A 351 10.52 -29.12 -0.22
CA ALA A 351 9.27 -29.53 -0.85
C ALA A 351 9.33 -29.05 -2.30
N ALA A 352 9.26 -29.99 -3.23
CA ALA A 352 9.35 -29.66 -4.65
C ALA A 352 8.15 -28.79 -5.06
N GLY A 353 8.41 -27.55 -5.47
CA GLY A 353 7.41 -26.60 -5.99
C GLY A 353 7.24 -25.34 -5.15
N TRP A 354 6.38 -24.44 -5.64
CA TRP A 354 6.08 -23.17 -4.99
C TRP A 354 5.02 -23.32 -3.87
N PRO A 355 5.06 -22.49 -2.82
CA PRO A 355 4.04 -22.49 -1.77
C PRO A 355 2.62 -22.28 -2.32
N LYS A 356 1.65 -22.98 -1.72
CA LYS A 356 0.24 -22.96 -2.13
C LYS A 356 -0.69 -22.28 -1.12
N ASP A 357 -0.13 -21.74 -0.04
CA ASP A 357 -0.90 -20.98 0.94
C ASP A 357 -1.50 -19.72 0.32
N VAL A 358 -2.72 -19.39 0.77
CA VAL A 358 -3.46 -18.24 0.25
C VAL A 358 -2.83 -16.97 0.80
N ILE A 359 -2.47 -16.07 -0.11
CA ILE A 359 -2.00 -14.72 0.20
C ILE A 359 -3.22 -13.83 0.39
N ASP A 360 -3.54 -13.49 1.65
CA ASP A 360 -4.62 -12.55 1.96
C ASP A 360 -4.19 -11.10 1.72
N VAL A 361 -4.94 -10.40 0.87
CA VAL A 361 -4.75 -8.98 0.51
C VAL A 361 -5.93 -8.10 0.90
N SER A 362 -6.82 -8.60 1.76
CA SER A 362 -7.99 -7.88 2.29
C SER A 362 -7.60 -6.53 2.91
N ALA A 363 -6.44 -6.47 3.57
CA ALA A 363 -5.87 -5.25 4.15
C ALA A 363 -5.64 -4.12 3.13
N LEU A 364 -5.45 -4.41 1.84
CA LEU A 364 -5.32 -3.37 0.82
C LEU A 364 -6.63 -2.60 0.57
N SER A 365 -7.76 -3.12 1.01
CA SER A 365 -9.08 -2.50 0.82
C SER A 365 -9.48 -1.57 1.97
N SER A 366 -8.81 -1.63 3.13
CA SER A 366 -9.23 -0.92 4.34
C SER A 366 -8.84 0.56 4.36
N VAL A 367 -7.83 0.96 3.57
CA VAL A 367 -7.25 2.30 3.59
C VAL A 367 -6.70 2.68 2.22
N ASP A 368 -6.75 3.97 1.88
CA ASP A 368 -5.98 4.53 0.76
C ASP A 368 -4.75 5.26 1.31
N ALA A 369 -3.61 5.20 0.62
CA ALA A 369 -2.36 5.71 1.17
C ALA A 369 -1.39 6.32 0.13
N ASP A 370 -0.61 7.31 0.56
CA ASP A 370 0.55 7.88 -0.14
C ASP A 370 1.71 8.01 0.86
N VAL A 371 2.64 7.05 0.82
CA VAL A 371 3.65 6.84 1.86
C VAL A 371 5.05 6.77 1.27
N GLY A 372 5.96 7.62 1.73
CA GLY A 372 7.39 7.46 1.46
C GLY A 372 8.13 6.85 2.64
N LEU A 373 9.04 5.90 2.36
CA LEU A 373 9.89 5.23 3.34
C LEU A 373 11.36 5.33 2.93
N VAL A 374 12.21 5.71 3.87
CA VAL A 374 13.67 5.58 3.77
C VAL A 374 14.16 4.74 4.95
N ALA A 375 14.73 3.56 4.69
CA ALA A 375 15.23 2.65 5.71
C ALA A 375 16.72 2.37 5.52
N ASN A 376 17.45 2.14 6.61
CA ASN A 376 18.87 1.77 6.54
C ASN A 376 19.08 0.31 6.11
N ALA A 377 18.14 -0.57 6.48
CA ALA A 377 18.10 -1.97 6.07
C ALA A 377 16.66 -2.50 6.20
N ILE A 378 16.32 -3.52 5.41
CA ILE A 378 15.05 -4.25 5.50
C ILE A 378 15.36 -5.75 5.42
N ASP A 379 15.10 -6.48 6.51
CA ASP A 379 15.24 -7.93 6.56
C ASP A 379 13.86 -8.56 6.28
N LEU A 380 13.75 -9.31 5.18
CA LEU A 380 12.54 -10.04 4.77
C LEU A 380 12.64 -11.54 5.11
N GLY A 381 13.64 -11.94 5.91
CA GLY A 381 13.93 -13.33 6.26
C GLY A 381 14.94 -13.93 5.30
N THR A 382 14.48 -14.47 4.17
CA THR A 382 15.34 -15.06 3.14
C THR A 382 16.15 -14.00 2.39
N VAL A 383 15.57 -12.80 2.20
CA VAL A 383 16.20 -11.71 1.46
C VAL A 383 16.49 -10.55 2.39
N LYS A 384 17.74 -10.07 2.36
CA LYS A 384 18.18 -8.91 3.15
C LYS A 384 18.52 -7.74 2.23
N LEU A 385 17.83 -6.63 2.46
CA LEU A 385 18.00 -5.39 1.74
C LEU A 385 18.79 -4.40 2.61
N GLY A 386 19.72 -3.68 1.99
CA GLY A 386 20.44 -2.57 2.59
C GLY A 386 19.63 -1.27 2.54
N PRO A 387 20.32 -0.11 2.49
CA PRO A 387 19.68 1.20 2.36
C PRO A 387 18.64 1.24 1.24
N SER A 388 17.42 1.60 1.61
CA SER A 388 16.24 1.47 0.76
C SER A 388 15.38 2.72 0.80
N SER A 389 14.98 3.23 -0.36
CA SER A 389 14.02 4.30 -0.55
C SER A 389 12.89 3.83 -1.44
N VAL A 390 11.68 3.82 -0.88
CA VAL A 390 10.46 3.31 -1.52
C VAL A 390 9.34 4.31 -1.32
N ALA A 391 8.54 4.56 -2.35
CA ALA A 391 7.26 5.26 -2.23
C ALA A 391 6.11 4.31 -2.57
N VAL A 392 5.02 4.37 -1.81
CA VAL A 392 3.86 3.49 -1.93
C VAL A 392 2.62 4.34 -2.13
N LYS A 393 1.90 4.09 -3.23
CA LYS A 393 0.57 4.63 -3.48
C LYS A 393 -0.43 3.51 -3.47
N LEU A 394 -1.35 3.53 -2.52
CA LEU A 394 -2.47 2.61 -2.39
C LEU A 394 -3.76 3.34 -2.75
N ASP A 395 -4.37 2.96 -3.87
CA ASP A 395 -5.70 3.43 -4.29
C ASP A 395 -6.58 2.20 -4.46
N ARG A 396 -7.66 2.10 -3.68
CA ARG A 396 -8.72 1.08 -3.83
C ARG A 396 -8.17 -0.32 -4.07
N SER A 397 -7.44 -0.89 -3.12
CA SER A 397 -6.85 -2.25 -3.23
C SER A 397 -5.76 -2.43 -4.28
N ARG A 398 -5.21 -1.36 -4.84
CA ARG A 398 -4.04 -1.40 -5.73
C ARG A 398 -2.89 -0.61 -5.13
N ALA A 399 -1.86 -1.33 -4.69
CA ALA A 399 -0.61 -0.77 -4.19
C ALA A 399 0.43 -0.69 -5.30
N VAL A 400 0.98 0.50 -5.51
CA VAL A 400 2.11 0.76 -6.40
C VAL A 400 3.31 1.15 -5.57
N PHE A 401 4.37 0.37 -5.67
CA PHE A 401 5.66 0.57 -5.04
C PHE A 401 6.62 1.14 -6.07
N GLU A 402 6.99 2.40 -5.91
CA GLU A 402 8.08 3.05 -6.64
C GLU A 402 9.39 2.81 -5.88
N LEU A 403 10.26 1.97 -6.44
CA LEU A 403 11.56 1.61 -5.89
C LEU A 403 12.59 2.63 -6.39
N ASN A 404 12.78 3.71 -5.64
CA ASN A 404 13.72 4.77 -6.03
C ASN A 404 15.17 4.27 -6.00
N LYS A 405 15.52 3.58 -4.92
CA LYS A 405 16.82 2.94 -4.71
C LYS A 405 16.71 1.91 -3.61
N VAL A 406 16.83 0.63 -3.95
CA VAL A 406 16.84 -0.47 -2.97
C VAL A 406 18.15 -1.22 -3.12
N GLN A 407 19.00 -1.20 -2.10
CA GLN A 407 20.27 -1.92 -2.15
C GLN A 407 20.05 -3.40 -1.82
N ALA A 408 20.54 -4.31 -2.66
CA ALA A 408 20.45 -5.76 -2.44
C ALA A 408 21.70 -6.44 -3.01
N TYR A 409 22.35 -7.32 -2.24
CA TYR A 409 23.50 -8.10 -2.71
C TYR A 409 24.57 -7.28 -3.43
N GLN A 410 24.99 -6.16 -2.82
CA GLN A 410 25.92 -5.16 -3.38
C GLN A 410 25.42 -4.35 -4.59
N GLY A 411 24.33 -4.78 -5.22
CA GLY A 411 23.67 -4.09 -6.32
C GLY A 411 22.56 -3.14 -5.89
N ILE A 412 21.91 -2.54 -6.88
CA ILE A 412 20.79 -1.61 -6.72
C ILE A 412 19.62 -2.10 -7.56
N VAL A 413 18.45 -2.22 -6.92
CA VAL A 413 17.15 -2.45 -7.55
C VAL A 413 16.40 -1.11 -7.63
N SER A 414 15.86 -0.81 -8.80
CA SER A 414 14.97 0.33 -9.03
C SER A 414 13.86 -0.01 -10.02
N GLY A 415 12.80 0.81 -10.04
CA GLY A 415 11.67 0.62 -10.94
C GLY A 415 10.34 0.61 -10.20
N GLN A 416 9.37 -0.13 -10.72
CA GLN A 416 8.02 -0.18 -10.17
C GLN A 416 7.60 -1.63 -9.89
N PHE A 417 7.02 -1.86 -8.71
CA PHE A 417 6.32 -3.10 -8.36
C PHE A 417 4.86 -2.77 -8.04
N VAL A 418 3.93 -3.62 -8.46
CA VAL A 418 2.49 -3.40 -8.32
C VAL A 418 1.87 -4.65 -7.73
N MET A 419 1.04 -4.45 -6.71
CA MET A 419 0.19 -5.47 -6.13
C MET A 419 -1.26 -5.00 -6.23
N ASN A 420 -2.11 -5.78 -6.87
CA ASN A 420 -3.49 -5.44 -7.11
C ASN A 420 -4.41 -6.56 -6.59
N GLY A 421 -5.26 -6.23 -5.62
CA GLY A 421 -6.26 -7.13 -5.04
C GLY A 421 -7.66 -6.96 -5.61
N ARG A 422 -7.86 -6.16 -6.67
CA ARG A 422 -9.18 -5.96 -7.30
C ARG A 422 -9.57 -7.19 -8.13
N GLY A 423 -10.57 -7.95 -7.65
CA GLY A 423 -11.09 -9.12 -8.39
C GLY A 423 -10.17 -10.33 -8.38
N GLY A 424 -9.26 -10.42 -7.41
CA GLY A 424 -8.20 -11.42 -7.31
C GLY A 424 -6.81 -10.77 -7.19
N LEU A 425 -5.82 -11.51 -6.70
CA LEU A 425 -4.45 -11.03 -6.59
C LEU A 425 -3.75 -11.12 -7.95
N SER A 426 -3.19 -9.99 -8.36
CA SER A 426 -2.18 -9.94 -9.42
C SER A 426 -1.00 -9.12 -8.95
N VAL A 427 0.19 -9.54 -9.37
CA VAL A 427 1.45 -8.85 -9.12
C VAL A 427 2.13 -8.55 -10.45
N GLY A 428 2.80 -7.41 -10.53
CA GLY A 428 3.56 -7.07 -11.72
C GLY A 428 4.65 -6.09 -11.40
N GLY A 429 5.58 -5.91 -12.34
CA GLY A 429 6.65 -4.95 -12.16
C GLY A 429 7.41 -4.68 -13.43
N ASP A 430 8.13 -3.56 -13.40
CA ASP A 430 9.17 -3.19 -14.35
C ASP A 430 10.39 -2.82 -13.50
N LEU A 431 11.32 -3.77 -13.41
CA LEU A 431 12.43 -3.73 -12.48
C LEU A 431 13.75 -3.69 -13.25
N LYS A 432 14.62 -2.79 -12.81
CA LYS A 432 16.02 -2.73 -13.21
C LYS A 432 16.87 -3.08 -12.00
N VAL A 433 17.74 -4.06 -12.17
CA VAL A 433 18.77 -4.43 -11.21
C VAL A 433 20.12 -4.12 -11.82
N ALA A 434 20.96 -3.42 -11.06
CA ALA A 434 22.28 -3.02 -11.50
C ALA A 434 23.36 -3.53 -10.54
N HIS A 435 24.44 -4.07 -11.09
CA HIS A 435 25.67 -4.47 -10.38
C HIS A 435 25.42 -5.43 -9.21
N MET A 436 24.51 -6.38 -9.37
CA MET A 436 24.17 -7.34 -8.31
C MET A 436 25.17 -8.49 -8.28
N ALA A 437 25.68 -8.81 -7.10
CA ALA A 437 26.52 -9.97 -6.88
C ALA A 437 25.65 -11.25 -6.91
N MET A 438 25.88 -12.10 -7.90
CA MET A 438 25.05 -13.29 -8.14
C MET A 438 25.30 -14.41 -7.13
N GLN A 439 26.52 -14.56 -6.63
CA GLN A 439 26.84 -15.63 -5.67
C GLN A 439 26.00 -15.53 -4.38
N PRO A 440 26.01 -14.42 -3.63
CA PRO A 440 25.24 -14.36 -2.39
C PRO A 440 23.72 -14.40 -2.65
N LEU A 441 23.25 -13.86 -3.78
CA LEU A 441 21.85 -13.97 -4.19
C LEU A 441 21.43 -15.42 -4.41
N LEU A 442 22.18 -16.17 -5.22
CA LEU A 442 21.86 -17.55 -5.58
C LEU A 442 22.08 -18.51 -4.42
N LYS A 443 23.01 -18.19 -3.50
CA LYS A 443 23.15 -18.88 -2.22
C LYS A 443 21.88 -18.76 -1.38
N ASP A 444 21.41 -17.54 -1.14
CA ASP A 444 20.26 -17.30 -0.27
C ASP A 444 18.94 -17.84 -0.88
N LEU A 445 18.78 -17.77 -2.20
CA LEU A 445 17.53 -18.13 -2.88
C LEU A 445 17.46 -19.59 -3.37
N ALA A 446 18.60 -20.20 -3.68
CA ALA A 446 18.65 -21.49 -4.37
C ALA A 446 19.76 -22.43 -3.88
N ASP A 447 20.44 -22.09 -2.77
CA ASP A 447 21.59 -22.82 -2.22
C ASP A 447 22.69 -23.09 -3.29
N TYR A 448 22.85 -22.15 -4.22
CA TYR A 448 23.77 -22.28 -5.35
C TYR A 448 24.93 -21.28 -5.26
N GLU A 449 26.10 -21.76 -4.88
CA GLU A 449 27.29 -20.92 -4.63
C GLU A 449 28.29 -20.89 -5.79
N ARG A 450 28.04 -21.64 -6.87
CA ARG A 450 29.04 -21.93 -7.91
C ARG A 450 29.22 -20.81 -8.93
N LEU A 451 28.32 -19.83 -9.00
CA LEU A 451 28.43 -18.71 -9.94
C LEU A 451 28.92 -17.45 -9.22
N ILE A 452 30.18 -17.10 -9.46
CA ILE A 452 30.76 -15.83 -8.99
C ILE A 452 30.73 -14.86 -10.15
N ALA A 453 29.78 -13.93 -10.11
CA ALA A 453 29.63 -12.90 -11.13
C ALA A 453 28.91 -11.67 -10.56
N VAL A 454 29.09 -10.54 -11.24
CA VAL A 454 28.26 -9.34 -11.03
C VAL A 454 27.45 -9.12 -12.30
N GLY A 455 26.16 -8.83 -12.14
CA GLY A 455 25.25 -8.70 -13.26
C GLY A 455 24.21 -7.60 -13.15
N ASP A 456 23.69 -7.22 -14.31
CA ASP A 456 22.53 -6.37 -14.49
C ASP A 456 21.35 -7.22 -15.00
N LEU A 457 20.13 -6.89 -14.56
CA LEU A 457 18.89 -7.52 -15.00
C LEU A 457 17.86 -6.42 -15.30
N ARG A 458 17.11 -6.58 -16.37
CA ARG A 458 15.85 -5.88 -16.59
C ARG A 458 14.77 -6.92 -16.73
N VAL A 459 13.66 -6.74 -16.02
CA VAL A 459 12.53 -7.64 -16.10
C VAL A 459 11.24 -6.86 -15.97
N LYS A 460 10.35 -7.09 -16.94
CA LYS A 460 8.96 -6.67 -16.89
C LYS A 460 8.10 -7.90 -16.78
N PHE A 461 7.21 -7.95 -15.79
CA PHE A 461 6.40 -9.14 -15.56
C PHE A 461 4.99 -8.83 -15.05
N LEU A 462 4.10 -9.79 -15.26
CA LEU A 462 2.75 -9.87 -14.71
C LEU A 462 2.47 -11.32 -14.30
N GLY A 463 1.98 -11.54 -13.09
CA GLY A 463 1.49 -12.81 -12.58
C GLY A 463 0.13 -12.64 -11.91
N VAL A 464 -0.71 -13.66 -11.96
CA VAL A 464 -2.08 -13.67 -11.46
C VAL A 464 -2.33 -14.93 -10.63
N GLY A 465 -2.75 -14.77 -9.39
CA GLY A 465 -3.04 -15.87 -8.50
C GLY A 465 -3.00 -15.45 -7.03
N ASN A 466 -3.81 -16.10 -6.22
CA ASN A 466 -3.85 -15.86 -4.76
C ASN A 466 -2.84 -16.72 -3.99
N THR A 467 -1.91 -17.41 -4.67
CA THR A 467 -0.86 -18.24 -4.08
C THR A 467 0.43 -18.04 -4.86
N MET A 468 1.60 -18.33 -4.26
CA MET A 468 2.87 -18.23 -4.97
C MET A 468 2.92 -19.17 -6.18
N ASP A 469 2.44 -20.42 -6.04
CA ASP A 469 2.34 -21.37 -7.16
C ASP A 469 1.51 -20.84 -8.33
N ALA A 470 0.34 -20.25 -8.07
CA ALA A 470 -0.51 -19.70 -9.13
C ALA A 470 0.13 -18.48 -9.81
N ILE A 471 0.79 -17.60 -9.05
CA ILE A 471 1.53 -16.45 -9.58
C ILE A 471 2.66 -16.92 -10.49
N MET A 472 3.47 -17.88 -10.05
CA MET A 472 4.63 -18.35 -10.81
C MET A 472 4.24 -19.14 -12.07
N ARG A 473 3.10 -19.85 -12.05
CA ARG A 473 2.54 -20.55 -13.22
C ARG A 473 1.82 -19.66 -14.23
N SER A 474 1.44 -18.44 -13.84
CA SER A 474 0.79 -17.47 -14.74
C SER A 474 1.74 -16.36 -15.20
N LEU A 475 3.00 -16.43 -14.78
CA LEU A 475 4.00 -15.40 -15.04
C LEU A 475 4.17 -15.15 -16.54
N SER A 476 4.06 -13.90 -16.94
CA SER A 476 4.22 -13.44 -18.32
C SER A 476 5.01 -12.14 -18.37
N GLY A 477 5.70 -11.86 -19.47
CA GLY A 477 6.50 -10.65 -19.63
C GLY A 477 7.77 -10.86 -20.44
N ASP A 478 8.78 -10.03 -20.20
CA ASP A 478 10.02 -10.01 -20.95
C ASP A 478 11.17 -9.45 -20.11
N GLY A 479 12.41 -9.72 -20.54
CA GLY A 479 13.57 -9.22 -19.82
C GLY A 479 14.89 -9.50 -20.53
N SER A 480 15.95 -9.04 -19.88
CA SER A 480 17.32 -9.24 -20.33
C SER A 480 18.24 -9.30 -19.13
N PHE A 481 19.26 -10.15 -19.16
CA PHE A 481 20.31 -10.14 -18.16
C PHE A 481 21.68 -10.10 -18.80
N THR A 482 22.64 -9.51 -18.09
CA THR A 482 24.05 -9.49 -18.49
C THR A 482 24.91 -9.67 -17.25
N LEU A 483 25.76 -10.67 -17.26
CA LEU A 483 26.81 -10.91 -16.29
C LEU A 483 28.13 -10.45 -16.90
N GLY A 484 28.89 -9.66 -16.15
CA GLY A 484 30.25 -9.27 -16.51
C GLY A 484 31.24 -10.42 -16.30
N GLN A 485 32.52 -10.08 -16.19
CA GLN A 485 33.56 -11.07 -15.94
C GLN A 485 33.32 -11.83 -14.63
N GLY A 486 33.49 -13.15 -14.67
CA GLY A 486 33.21 -14.01 -13.52
C GLY A 486 33.84 -15.39 -13.62
N GLU A 487 33.53 -16.23 -12.64
CA GLU A 487 34.02 -17.60 -12.54
C GLU A 487 32.86 -18.57 -12.19
N ILE A 488 32.85 -19.72 -12.87
CA ILE A 488 32.00 -20.86 -12.51
C ILE A 488 32.86 -21.87 -11.75
N LEU A 489 32.54 -22.10 -10.48
CA LEU A 489 33.23 -23.05 -9.62
C LEU A 489 32.76 -24.49 -9.90
N GLY A 490 33.65 -25.45 -9.66
CA GLY A 490 33.38 -26.88 -9.78
C GLY A 490 33.44 -27.43 -11.20
N LEU A 491 33.88 -26.62 -12.17
CA LEU A 491 33.95 -27.00 -13.59
C LEU A 491 35.11 -26.25 -14.24
N ASP A 492 36.10 -26.96 -14.80
CA ASP A 492 37.15 -26.37 -15.65
C ASP A 492 36.92 -26.79 -17.11
N LEU A 493 36.16 -25.98 -17.84
CA LEU A 493 35.87 -26.22 -19.25
C LEU A 493 37.13 -26.16 -20.10
N ALA A 494 38.08 -25.26 -19.81
CA ALA A 494 39.29 -25.12 -20.60
C ALA A 494 40.20 -26.35 -20.46
N GLY A 495 40.37 -26.85 -19.24
CA GLY A 495 41.09 -28.09 -18.96
C GLY A 495 40.41 -29.31 -19.56
N MET A 496 39.08 -29.42 -19.42
CA MET A 496 38.28 -30.51 -19.99
C MET A 496 38.40 -30.54 -21.52
N LEU A 497 38.30 -29.39 -22.19
CA LEU A 497 38.36 -29.29 -23.65
C LEU A 497 39.77 -29.50 -24.21
N ARG A 498 40.81 -29.03 -23.51
CA ARG A 498 42.21 -29.19 -23.94
C ARG A 498 42.67 -30.64 -23.84
N ASN A 499 42.22 -31.36 -22.81
CA ASN A 499 42.70 -32.72 -22.51
C ASN A 499 41.67 -33.82 -22.84
N LEU A 500 40.46 -33.44 -23.25
CA LEU A 500 39.32 -34.35 -23.48
C LEU A 500 39.03 -35.25 -22.26
N ASP A 501 39.16 -34.68 -21.06
CA ASP A 501 39.06 -35.41 -19.79
C ASP A 501 37.95 -34.83 -18.90
N THR A 502 36.96 -35.65 -18.56
CA THR A 502 35.82 -35.26 -17.71
C THR A 502 36.17 -35.17 -16.22
N SER A 503 37.39 -35.54 -15.80
CA SER A 503 37.88 -35.42 -14.43
C SER A 503 38.05 -33.96 -13.97
N TYR A 504 38.02 -33.00 -14.90
CA TYR A 504 38.05 -31.54 -14.68
C TYR A 504 36.72 -30.98 -14.12
N GLN A 505 36.00 -31.79 -13.34
CA GLN A 505 34.78 -31.45 -12.62
C GLN A 505 34.97 -31.69 -11.12
N GLY A 506 34.35 -30.88 -10.28
CA GLY A 506 34.41 -31.02 -8.81
C GLY A 506 35.32 -30.01 -8.11
N LYS A 507 35.59 -30.27 -6.82
CA LYS A 507 36.20 -29.28 -5.91
C LYS A 507 37.57 -28.81 -6.41
N GLY A 508 37.78 -27.50 -6.47
CA GLY A 508 39.02 -26.87 -6.93
C GLY A 508 39.06 -26.54 -8.43
N GLN A 509 38.13 -27.07 -9.23
CA GLN A 509 38.01 -26.74 -10.64
C GLN A 509 37.26 -25.43 -10.84
N LYS A 510 37.62 -24.64 -11.85
CA LYS A 510 36.93 -23.38 -12.18
C LYS A 510 37.04 -23.00 -13.65
N THR A 511 36.01 -22.32 -14.15
CA THR A 511 35.96 -21.76 -15.51
C THR A 511 35.81 -20.26 -15.41
N VAL A 512 36.79 -19.52 -15.94
CA VAL A 512 36.73 -18.05 -16.05
C VAL A 512 36.01 -17.67 -17.34
N PHE A 513 35.12 -16.70 -17.27
CA PHE A 513 34.40 -16.15 -18.42
C PHE A 513 34.44 -14.62 -18.42
N ASN A 514 34.30 -14.03 -19.61
CA ASN A 514 34.30 -12.59 -19.84
C ASN A 514 32.89 -12.01 -19.72
N SER A 515 31.89 -12.69 -20.26
CA SER A 515 30.48 -12.26 -20.16
C SER A 515 29.50 -13.42 -20.38
N ILE A 516 28.31 -13.26 -19.82
CA ILE A 516 27.12 -14.07 -20.11
C ILE A 516 25.96 -13.11 -20.32
N GLY A 517 25.18 -13.23 -21.40
CA GLY A 517 24.00 -12.39 -21.58
C GLY A 517 22.94 -13.03 -22.43
N ALA A 518 21.69 -12.64 -22.21
CA ALA A 518 20.55 -13.12 -22.97
C ALA A 518 19.35 -12.16 -22.83
N THR A 519 18.46 -12.19 -23.81
CA THR A 519 17.09 -11.68 -23.71
C THR A 519 16.11 -12.84 -23.55
N PHE A 520 14.94 -12.59 -22.95
CA PHE A 520 13.96 -13.64 -22.77
C PHE A 520 12.55 -13.10 -22.77
N THR A 521 11.60 -13.97 -23.09
CA THR A 521 10.17 -13.72 -22.92
C THR A 521 9.60 -14.75 -21.95
N MET A 522 8.52 -14.42 -21.26
CA MET A 522 7.82 -15.29 -20.33
C MET A 522 6.35 -15.37 -20.74
N LYS A 523 5.82 -16.59 -20.73
CA LYS A 523 4.40 -16.84 -20.97
C LYS A 523 3.95 -18.06 -20.18
N ASP A 524 2.86 -17.91 -19.44
CA ASP A 524 2.23 -18.99 -18.65
C ASP A 524 3.26 -19.72 -17.76
N GLY A 525 4.13 -18.96 -17.10
CA GLY A 525 5.16 -19.49 -16.19
C GLY A 525 6.35 -20.16 -16.88
N VAL A 526 6.48 -20.06 -18.21
CA VAL A 526 7.60 -20.59 -18.98
C VAL A 526 8.40 -19.44 -19.57
N LEU A 527 9.71 -19.44 -19.33
CA LEU A 527 10.67 -18.50 -19.91
C LEU A 527 11.25 -19.12 -21.19
N TYR A 528 11.22 -18.36 -22.29
CA TYR A 528 11.78 -18.70 -23.59
C TYR A 528 12.97 -17.81 -23.88
N ASN A 529 14.06 -18.41 -24.32
CA ASN A 529 15.29 -17.71 -24.71
C ASN A 529 15.90 -18.38 -25.96
N ASP A 530 16.43 -17.57 -26.86
CA ASP A 530 17.01 -18.00 -28.14
C ASP A 530 18.39 -17.40 -28.42
N ASP A 531 18.88 -16.49 -27.57
CA ASP A 531 20.07 -15.67 -27.83
C ASP A 531 21.10 -15.68 -26.68
N LEU A 532 21.09 -16.68 -25.80
CA LEU A 532 22.10 -16.75 -24.72
C LEU A 532 23.50 -16.82 -25.32
N ALA A 533 24.36 -15.89 -24.94
CA ALA A 533 25.75 -15.87 -25.32
C ALA A 533 26.64 -15.99 -24.09
N PHE A 534 27.53 -16.98 -24.10
CA PHE A 534 28.60 -17.17 -23.13
C PHE A 534 29.94 -16.95 -23.82
N VAL A 535 30.75 -16.03 -23.29
CA VAL A 535 32.05 -15.69 -23.85
C VAL A 535 33.12 -15.92 -22.80
N ALA A 536 34.09 -16.78 -23.10
CA ALA A 536 35.27 -17.03 -22.27
C ALA A 536 36.55 -16.96 -23.12
N PRO A 537 37.74 -16.83 -22.50
CA PRO A 537 39.00 -16.70 -23.24
C PRO A 537 39.34 -17.85 -24.20
N LEU A 538 38.86 -19.06 -23.90
CA LEU A 538 39.19 -20.29 -24.64
C LEU A 538 37.96 -21.04 -25.18
N ALA A 539 36.77 -20.47 -25.00
CA ALA A 539 35.50 -21.09 -25.41
C ALA A 539 34.42 -20.04 -25.58
N ARG A 540 33.51 -20.28 -26.52
CA ARG A 540 32.23 -19.58 -26.64
C ARG A 540 31.11 -20.62 -26.50
N ALA A 541 29.94 -20.22 -26.04
CA ALA A 541 28.76 -21.04 -26.19
C ALA A 541 27.55 -20.18 -26.50
N ASP A 542 26.71 -20.64 -27.41
CA ASP A 542 25.40 -20.03 -27.68
C ASP A 542 24.31 -20.97 -27.16
N GLY A 543 23.23 -20.43 -26.59
CA GLY A 543 22.20 -21.20 -25.92
C GLY A 543 20.78 -20.79 -26.31
N SER A 544 19.88 -21.77 -26.31
CA SER A 544 18.45 -21.57 -26.59
C SER A 544 17.61 -22.65 -25.91
N GLY A 545 16.37 -22.31 -25.54
CA GLY A 545 15.41 -23.25 -24.98
C GLY A 545 14.42 -22.63 -24.01
N GLU A 546 13.91 -23.47 -23.12
CA GLU A 546 12.80 -23.17 -22.23
C GLU A 546 13.19 -23.44 -20.77
N VAL A 547 12.82 -22.52 -19.88
CA VAL A 547 12.95 -22.67 -18.42
C VAL A 547 11.56 -22.53 -17.82
N GLY A 548 11.03 -23.62 -17.27
CA GLY A 548 9.75 -23.59 -16.56
C GLY A 548 9.94 -22.96 -15.19
N ILE A 549 9.57 -21.69 -15.03
CA ILE A 549 9.60 -20.96 -13.76
C ILE A 549 8.50 -21.50 -12.83
N GLY A 550 7.27 -21.63 -13.35
CA GLY A 550 6.14 -22.16 -12.59
C GLY A 550 6.29 -23.64 -12.25
N THR A 551 6.89 -24.43 -13.13
CA THR A 551 7.09 -25.88 -12.97
C THR A 551 8.45 -26.27 -12.41
N GLN A 552 9.38 -25.33 -12.26
CA GLN A 552 10.78 -25.55 -11.86
C GLN A 552 11.49 -26.60 -12.73
N THR A 553 11.31 -26.50 -14.05
CA THR A 553 11.90 -27.41 -15.05
C THR A 553 12.89 -26.71 -15.97
N LEU A 554 13.79 -27.49 -16.57
CA LEU A 554 14.76 -27.06 -17.57
C LEU A 554 14.58 -27.91 -18.82
N ASN A 555 14.60 -27.26 -19.98
CA ASN A 555 14.76 -27.88 -21.30
C ASN A 555 15.55 -26.92 -22.18
N TYR A 556 16.88 -27.00 -22.08
CA TYR A 556 17.76 -25.96 -22.58
C TYR A 556 18.93 -26.56 -23.35
N ARG A 557 19.23 -26.03 -24.54
CA ARG A 557 20.36 -26.44 -25.37
C ARG A 557 21.47 -25.42 -25.25
N ILE A 558 22.68 -25.88 -24.96
CA ILE A 558 23.90 -25.08 -25.00
C ILE A 558 24.82 -25.67 -26.06
N THR A 559 25.31 -24.83 -26.97
CA THR A 559 26.19 -25.21 -28.07
C THR A 559 27.56 -24.60 -27.83
N PRO A 560 28.44 -25.27 -27.06
CA PRO A 560 29.80 -24.80 -26.87
C PRO A 560 30.59 -24.96 -28.17
N VAL A 561 31.47 -24.00 -28.42
CA VAL A 561 32.49 -24.00 -29.47
C VAL A 561 33.83 -23.76 -28.78
N ALA A 562 34.69 -24.76 -28.86
CA ALA A 562 36.01 -24.74 -28.27
C ALA A 562 37.09 -24.68 -29.35
N LEU A 563 38.25 -24.10 -29.03
CA LEU A 563 39.44 -24.11 -29.89
C LEU A 563 39.24 -23.44 -31.27
N ALA A 564 38.33 -22.48 -31.36
CA ALA A 564 38.19 -21.68 -32.58
C ALA A 564 39.40 -20.76 -32.77
N ALA A 565 39.86 -20.62 -34.03
CA ALA A 565 40.87 -19.63 -34.37
C ALA A 565 40.35 -18.22 -34.08
N ALA A 566 41.26 -17.24 -34.00
CA ALA A 566 40.91 -15.84 -33.67
C ALA A 566 39.94 -15.19 -34.68
N ASP A 567 39.81 -15.76 -35.88
CA ASP A 567 38.85 -15.38 -36.93
C ASP A 567 37.51 -16.14 -36.84
N GLY A 568 37.32 -16.99 -35.82
CA GLY A 568 36.13 -17.81 -35.60
C GLY A 568 36.10 -19.11 -36.40
N THR A 569 37.16 -19.44 -37.16
CA THR A 569 37.20 -20.66 -37.99
C THR A 569 37.87 -21.83 -37.28
N GLY A 570 37.39 -23.04 -37.56
CA GLY A 570 37.78 -24.24 -36.82
C GLY A 570 37.20 -24.24 -35.40
N GLY A 571 37.10 -25.42 -34.79
CA GLY A 571 36.57 -25.58 -33.45
C GLY A 571 35.69 -26.82 -33.34
N ILE A 572 35.72 -27.47 -32.17
CA ILE A 572 34.87 -28.64 -31.90
C ILE A 572 33.61 -28.11 -31.23
N SER A 573 32.45 -28.39 -31.84
CA SER A 573 31.16 -28.11 -31.25
C SER A 573 30.43 -29.40 -30.92
N VAL A 574 30.01 -29.54 -29.67
CA VAL A 574 29.16 -30.65 -29.21
C VAL A 574 28.01 -30.02 -28.42
N PRO A 575 26.82 -29.85 -29.02
CA PRO A 575 25.69 -29.30 -28.30
C PRO A 575 25.29 -30.23 -27.14
N VAL A 576 24.91 -29.63 -26.02
CA VAL A 576 24.50 -30.31 -24.79
C VAL A 576 23.08 -29.88 -24.46
N LEU A 577 22.21 -30.87 -24.26
CA LEU A 577 20.86 -30.69 -23.75
C LEU A 577 20.86 -30.82 -22.22
N ILE A 578 20.26 -29.82 -21.57
CA ILE A 578 20.02 -29.73 -20.13
C ILE A 578 18.53 -29.92 -19.91
N THR A 579 18.13 -31.03 -19.29
CA THR A 579 16.72 -31.38 -19.08
C THR A 579 16.45 -31.77 -17.63
N GLY A 580 15.20 -31.70 -17.16
CA GLY A 580 14.81 -32.17 -15.82
C GLY A 580 14.30 -31.05 -14.92
N THR A 581 14.39 -31.23 -13.60
CA THR A 581 14.00 -30.21 -12.62
C THR A 581 15.20 -29.38 -12.20
N TRP A 582 14.96 -28.20 -11.61
CA TRP A 582 16.03 -27.34 -11.09
C TRP A 582 16.90 -28.05 -10.03
N ALA A 583 16.27 -28.88 -9.20
CA ALA A 583 16.96 -29.67 -8.18
C ALA A 583 17.73 -30.88 -8.74
N ASN A 584 17.40 -31.35 -9.95
CA ASN A 584 18.04 -32.52 -10.56
C ASN A 584 18.19 -32.36 -12.09
N PRO A 585 19.09 -31.47 -12.55
CA PRO A 585 19.36 -31.28 -13.97
C PRO A 585 20.13 -32.47 -14.56
N LYS A 586 19.74 -32.89 -15.75
CA LYS A 586 20.35 -33.97 -16.53
C LYS A 586 21.02 -33.39 -17.78
N PHE A 587 22.28 -33.74 -17.99
CA PHE A 587 23.09 -33.27 -19.11
C PHE A 587 23.29 -34.42 -20.11
N ARG A 588 23.03 -34.18 -21.40
CA ARG A 588 23.22 -35.18 -22.46
C ARG A 588 23.75 -34.52 -23.75
N PRO A 589 24.69 -35.14 -24.49
CA PRO A 589 25.05 -34.68 -25.82
C PRO A 589 23.84 -34.72 -26.78
N ASP A 590 23.67 -33.67 -27.59
CA ASP A 590 22.64 -33.59 -28.62
C ASP A 590 23.15 -34.17 -29.94
N LEU A 591 23.25 -35.50 -29.99
CA LEU A 591 23.70 -36.21 -31.19
C LEU A 591 22.76 -35.99 -32.39
N LYS A 592 21.47 -35.71 -32.12
CA LYS A 592 20.50 -35.39 -33.16
C LYS A 592 20.75 -33.99 -33.74
N GLY A 593 21.01 -33.00 -32.89
CA GLY A 593 21.39 -31.65 -33.31
C GLY A 593 22.63 -31.62 -34.21
N LEU A 594 23.65 -32.44 -33.91
CA LEU A 594 24.85 -32.55 -34.75
C LEU A 594 24.57 -33.07 -36.17
N ILE A 595 23.69 -34.08 -36.28
CA ILE A 595 23.31 -34.65 -37.58
C ILE A 595 22.48 -33.64 -38.38
N ASP A 596 21.49 -33.02 -37.72
CA ASP A 596 20.59 -32.05 -38.36
C ASP A 596 21.35 -30.78 -38.82
N GLN A 597 22.35 -30.34 -38.06
CA GLN A 597 23.18 -29.16 -38.40
C GLN A 597 24.09 -29.45 -39.61
N ASN A 598 24.81 -30.58 -39.63
CA ASN A 598 25.66 -30.94 -40.77
C ASN A 598 24.85 -31.02 -42.07
N LEU A 599 23.63 -31.58 -42.02
CA LEU A 599 22.74 -31.65 -43.18
C LEU A 599 22.25 -30.27 -43.63
N ALA A 600 21.96 -29.36 -42.69
CA ALA A 600 21.54 -28.00 -42.99
C ALA A 600 22.66 -27.18 -43.63
N ASP A 601 23.88 -27.27 -43.10
CA ASP A 601 25.07 -26.59 -43.64
C ASP A 601 25.41 -27.11 -45.04
N GLU A 602 25.34 -28.41 -45.26
CA GLU A 602 25.57 -29.04 -46.57
C GLU A 602 24.51 -28.61 -47.60
N LYS A 603 23.24 -28.52 -47.17
CA LYS A 603 22.15 -28.00 -48.01
C LYS A 603 22.36 -26.53 -48.36
N ALA A 604 22.68 -25.68 -47.39
CA ALA A 604 22.93 -24.26 -47.62
C ALA A 604 24.15 -24.03 -48.54
N ALA A 605 25.22 -24.82 -48.38
CA ALA A 605 26.38 -24.80 -49.26
C ALA A 605 26.02 -25.22 -50.70
N LEU A 606 25.18 -26.23 -50.88
CA LEU A 606 24.67 -26.62 -52.19
C LEU A 606 23.80 -25.53 -52.82
N GLU A 607 22.89 -24.92 -52.07
CA GLU A 607 22.03 -23.84 -52.55
C GLU A 607 22.85 -22.61 -52.96
N ALA A 608 23.86 -22.22 -52.15
CA ALA A 608 24.77 -21.14 -52.48
C ALA A 608 25.60 -21.44 -53.75
N LYS A 609 26.07 -22.68 -53.90
CA LYS A 609 26.79 -23.12 -55.10
C LYS A 609 25.89 -23.09 -56.34
N LEU A 610 24.64 -23.54 -56.20
CA LEU A 610 23.64 -23.52 -57.28
C LEU A 610 23.27 -22.08 -57.67
N ALA A 611 23.16 -21.17 -56.70
CA ALA A 611 22.92 -19.76 -56.93
C ALA A 611 24.11 -19.09 -57.65
N ALA A 612 25.34 -19.39 -57.23
CA ALA A 612 26.55 -18.91 -57.91
C ALA A 612 26.67 -19.44 -59.35
N GLU A 613 26.31 -20.70 -59.58
CA GLU A 613 26.33 -21.31 -60.90
C GLU A 613 25.24 -20.71 -61.82
N LYS A 614 24.04 -20.44 -61.29
CA LYS A 614 22.99 -19.70 -62.01
C LYS A 614 23.43 -18.29 -62.38
N ALA A 615 24.02 -17.55 -61.44
CA ALA A 615 24.52 -16.20 -61.71
C ALA A 615 25.63 -16.21 -62.78
N ALA A 616 26.53 -17.20 -62.75
CA ALA A 616 27.56 -17.36 -63.78
C ALA A 616 26.97 -17.73 -65.15
N ALA A 617 25.93 -18.56 -65.19
CA ALA A 617 25.22 -18.91 -66.43
C ALA A 617 24.47 -17.71 -67.02
N GLU A 618 23.81 -16.90 -66.19
CA GLU A 618 23.13 -15.67 -66.62
C GLU A 618 24.12 -14.64 -67.16
N ALA A 619 25.27 -14.45 -66.50
CA ALA A 619 26.33 -13.57 -66.98
C ALA A 619 26.88 -14.02 -68.35
N ARG A 620 27.06 -15.33 -68.56
CA ARG A 620 27.46 -15.88 -69.87
C ARG A 620 26.40 -15.64 -70.94
N LEU A 621 25.13 -15.86 -70.62
CA LEU A 621 24.02 -15.60 -71.54
C LEU A 621 23.94 -14.12 -71.93
N GLN A 622 24.16 -13.20 -70.97
CA GLN A 622 24.20 -11.77 -71.24
C GLN A 622 25.40 -11.39 -72.13
N ALA A 623 26.58 -11.95 -71.88
CA ALA A 623 27.76 -11.73 -72.72
C ALA A 623 27.54 -12.26 -74.15
N GLU A 624 26.91 -13.44 -74.30
CA GLU A 624 26.59 -14.01 -75.61
C GLU A 624 25.56 -13.15 -76.35
N LYS A 625 24.51 -12.67 -75.67
CA LYS A 625 23.54 -11.73 -76.24
C LYS A 625 24.18 -10.42 -76.68
N ALA A 626 25.09 -9.86 -75.88
CA ALA A 626 25.81 -8.63 -76.23
C ALA A 626 26.68 -8.85 -77.48
N ALA A 627 27.41 -9.95 -77.56
CA ALA A 627 28.21 -10.30 -78.73
C ALA A 627 27.34 -10.54 -79.98
N LEU A 628 26.16 -11.16 -79.82
CA LEU A 628 25.21 -11.37 -80.92
C LEU A 628 24.61 -10.04 -81.41
N GLN A 629 24.31 -9.13 -80.50
CA GLN A 629 23.84 -7.78 -80.82
C GLN A 629 24.90 -6.99 -81.58
N GLU A 630 26.15 -7.03 -81.13
CA GLU A 630 27.28 -6.37 -81.81
C GLU A 630 27.49 -6.92 -83.23
N ARG A 631 27.35 -8.24 -83.43
CA ARG A 631 27.37 -8.86 -84.77
C ARG A 631 26.20 -8.40 -85.63
N LEU A 632 25.00 -8.28 -85.06
CA LEU A 632 23.81 -7.82 -85.77
C LEU A 632 23.96 -6.35 -86.21
N ASP A 633 24.52 -5.51 -85.35
CA ASP A 633 24.78 -4.09 -85.63
C ASP A 633 25.86 -3.93 -86.71
N ALA A 634 26.93 -4.75 -86.66
CA ALA A 634 27.94 -4.79 -87.71
C ALA A 634 27.38 -5.25 -89.07
N GLU A 635 26.47 -6.23 -89.07
CA GLU A 635 25.81 -6.71 -90.29
C GLU A 635 24.84 -5.67 -90.87
N ARG A 636 24.11 -4.93 -90.03
CA ARG A 636 23.29 -3.79 -90.44
C ARG A 636 24.12 -2.67 -91.05
N ALA A 637 25.24 -2.30 -90.42
CA ALA A 637 26.16 -1.31 -90.95
C ALA A 637 26.73 -1.72 -92.31
N ALA A 638 27.09 -3.00 -92.48
CA ALA A 638 27.54 -3.54 -93.77
C ALA A 638 26.42 -3.55 -94.83
N ALA A 639 25.17 -3.82 -94.44
CA ALA A 639 24.02 -3.77 -95.34
C ALA A 639 23.68 -2.32 -95.77
N GLU A 640 23.75 -1.35 -94.86
CA GLU A 640 23.62 0.08 -95.19
C GLU A 640 24.73 0.53 -96.14
N GLN A 641 25.98 0.10 -95.91
CA GLN A 641 27.09 0.42 -96.81
C GLN A 641 26.86 -0.13 -98.22
N ARG A 642 26.40 -1.39 -98.34
CA ARG A 642 26.03 -1.99 -99.63
C ARG A 642 24.86 -1.26 -100.30
N ALA A 643 23.88 -0.79 -99.53
CA ALA A 643 22.78 0.01 -100.05
C ALA A 643 23.25 1.38 -100.58
N LYS A 644 24.17 2.04 -99.86
CA LYS A 644 24.81 3.28 -100.32
C LYS A 644 25.61 3.08 -101.61
N ASP A 645 26.39 2.00 -101.69
CA ASP A 645 27.17 1.65 -102.89
C ASP A 645 26.28 1.35 -104.10
N ALA A 646 25.17 0.63 -103.92
CA ALA A 646 24.25 0.27 -105.01
C ALA A 646 23.42 1.46 -105.53
N LEU A 647 23.09 2.43 -104.66
CA LEU A 647 22.31 3.63 -105.00
C LEU A 647 23.18 4.83 -105.41
N GLY A 648 24.49 4.79 -105.14
CA GLY A 648 25.45 5.83 -105.50
C GLY A 648 25.15 7.18 -104.85
N VAL A 649 24.80 7.17 -103.55
CA VAL A 649 24.39 8.36 -102.79
C VAL A 649 25.27 8.53 -101.56
N GLU A 650 25.83 9.72 -101.34
CA GLU A 650 26.47 10.10 -100.06
C GLU A 650 25.45 10.78 -99.13
N THR A 651 25.28 10.23 -97.93
CA THR A 651 24.42 10.78 -96.85
C THR A 651 25.21 11.79 -96.02
N GLN A 652 24.63 12.95 -95.68
CA GLN A 652 25.19 13.86 -94.68
C GLN A 652 24.86 13.40 -93.25
N ASP A 653 25.56 13.96 -92.26
CA ASP A 653 25.46 13.55 -90.86
C ASP A 653 24.01 13.69 -90.34
N GLY A 654 23.39 12.57 -89.96
CA GLY A 654 21.98 12.50 -89.52
C GLY A 654 20.92 12.38 -90.62
N GLU A 655 21.30 12.28 -91.90
CA GLU A 655 20.38 12.13 -93.04
C GLU A 655 20.09 10.65 -93.33
N SER A 656 18.82 10.28 -93.48
CA SER A 656 18.45 8.90 -93.83
C SER A 656 18.83 8.58 -95.30
N ILE A 657 19.07 7.30 -95.62
CA ILE A 657 19.36 6.88 -96.99
C ILE A 657 18.19 7.24 -97.94
N GLU A 658 16.96 7.21 -97.44
CA GLU A 658 15.76 7.60 -98.19
C GLU A 658 15.77 9.10 -98.52
N ASP A 659 16.12 9.94 -97.56
CA ASP A 659 16.21 11.40 -97.74
C ASP A 659 17.35 11.80 -98.69
N ALA A 660 18.51 11.14 -98.58
CA ALA A 660 19.63 11.39 -99.48
C ALA A 660 19.33 10.96 -100.92
N ALA A 661 18.62 9.83 -101.12
CA ALA A 661 18.17 9.38 -102.43
C ALA A 661 17.13 10.33 -103.03
N ARG A 662 16.21 10.84 -102.20
CA ARG A 662 15.20 11.83 -102.58
C ARG A 662 15.82 13.17 -102.96
N ARG A 663 16.85 13.63 -102.25
CA ARG A 663 17.63 14.83 -102.59
C ARG A 663 18.31 14.69 -103.96
N LYS A 664 18.95 13.55 -104.21
CA LYS A 664 19.62 13.30 -105.50
C LYS A 664 18.61 13.26 -106.66
N LEU A 665 17.44 12.64 -106.46
CA LEU A 665 16.34 12.66 -107.42
C LEU A 665 15.76 14.07 -107.64
N GLU A 666 15.62 14.89 -106.59
CA GLU A 666 15.20 16.28 -106.72
C GLU A 666 16.25 17.15 -107.43
N GLU A 667 17.54 16.92 -107.21
CA GLU A 667 18.62 17.61 -107.93
C GLU A 667 18.67 17.21 -109.40
N GLU A 668 18.49 15.91 -109.73
CA GLU A 668 18.37 15.45 -111.12
C GLU A 668 17.11 16.00 -111.79
N ALA A 669 15.98 16.05 -111.08
CA ALA A 669 14.74 16.64 -111.58
C ALA A 669 14.86 18.17 -111.76
N LYS A 670 15.54 18.88 -110.86
CA LYS A 670 15.85 20.32 -111.01
C LYS A 670 16.82 20.57 -112.16
N ARG A 671 17.85 19.73 -112.35
CA ARG A 671 18.73 19.78 -113.53
C ARG A 671 17.97 19.52 -114.83
N GLY A 672 17.03 18.58 -114.82
CA GLY A 672 16.14 18.30 -115.95
C GLY A 672 15.21 19.48 -116.30
N LEU A 673 14.64 20.13 -115.28
CA LEU A 673 13.79 21.32 -115.44
C LEU A 673 14.57 22.58 -115.84
N LEU A 674 15.81 22.74 -115.36
CA LEU A 674 16.72 23.83 -115.77
C LEU A 674 17.18 23.67 -117.23
N ASN A 675 17.41 22.43 -117.71
CA ASN A 675 17.68 22.17 -119.13
C ASN A 675 16.48 22.45 -120.04
N LEU A 676 15.26 22.49 -119.51
CA LEU A 676 14.03 22.81 -120.26
C LEU A 676 13.71 24.33 -120.29
N LEU A 677 14.35 25.15 -119.45
CA LEU A 677 14.01 26.57 -119.26
C LEU A 677 15.19 27.55 -119.45
N GLY A 678 16.34 27.10 -119.99
CA GLY A 678 17.50 27.98 -120.25
C GLY A 678 18.42 27.52 -121.38
N ASN A 679 18.03 27.81 -122.63
CA ASN A 679 18.85 28.05 -123.85
C ASN A 679 17.86 28.19 -125.03
N ASN A 680 17.44 29.37 -125.49
CA ASN A 680 18.17 30.31 -126.38
C ASN A 680 19.67 30.44 -126.22
#